data_AF-A0A7H9I0L4-F1
#
_entry.id   AF-A0A7H9I0L4-F1
#
_cell.length_a   1.000
_cell.length_b   1.000
_cell.length_c   1.000
_cell.angle_alpha   90.00
_cell.angle_beta   90.00
_cell.angle_gamma   90.00
#
_symmetry.space_group_name_H-M   'P 1'
#
loop_
_entity.id
_entity.type
_entity.pdbx_description
1 polymer ?
#
loop_
_entity_poly.entity_id
_entity_poly.type
_entity_poly.pdbx_seq_one_letter_code
_entity_poly.pdbx_strand_id
1 'polypeptide(L)'
;MKRSSVDSDVESFEPVETGDWEDFLDEETLSQWNKINHGGVWTTELQREPFALELSGRWDYHYVICWLYKVTNSFVTMNYTEGFKPLWRNIKFDEFALLQELRQIANTGHIRQSGNGSLYETIRLQMLKLLTNYKANRMTDWDNVINHQLKRDAEFVRLSLVDQFETLYRVVKLIEAKSAAFRNYLSNNLELFQFVEYPRDSERSLLVLPNVGIIIEKKLTKPTHGNLVVPVKLKNCSIRLWDESNRILELVHLDYSNDIQNYLNTFKIEYTILTTNWDTFLKEFSKDPSLIDFEQWIPIYIEHQLYANRTLSYKEKEKPVPVLLGKRKRSSRIVAREEETRRRDVENRWYEKLDEREYYLKTRSKLVAKQSKRIKDVVWRQMWQNFELDFKDQRLQNGHPDQLAADTETQNDALSELEIKVIQNGPRFNARIIGIPPLRTDTEPTTELPSELIIDQDELDELNSLDVPTNGESADDKSWVFQCPGEPSLPALRISSLDEEEAASQTNNNLFATPIVCCDSCLKWQHWNCVQNSDSVTQIAGRNYATVQLGNYASSRRTSRKHQFEEQDYKRPIDKRPPLTESTPFICAYCASDLETKLRSQFAPELKAIKQAAKQQAEERKRLKLLRDEKKRQQSLQDQFPTQFPTQFPTNPDALSNQSNPSGFT
;
A
#
# COMPACT_ATOMS: atom_id res chain seq x y z
N MET A 1 15.29 -86.37 -44.40
CA MET A 1 14.80 -86.18 -45.80
C MET A 1 13.40 -85.62 -45.76
N LYS A 2 12.93 -84.98 -46.84
CA LYS A 2 11.64 -84.25 -46.87
C LYS A 2 10.43 -85.16 -46.58
N ARG A 3 9.49 -84.63 -45.79
CA ARG A 3 8.05 -84.81 -45.98
C ARG A 3 7.38 -83.45 -45.82
N SER A 4 6.40 -83.17 -46.66
CA SER A 4 5.35 -82.17 -46.41
C SER A 4 4.20 -82.83 -45.65
N SER A 5 3.37 -82.04 -44.96
CA SER A 5 1.94 -81.88 -45.29
C SER A 5 1.15 -81.19 -44.17
N VAL A 6 0.30 -80.22 -44.54
CA VAL A 6 -0.82 -79.67 -43.77
C VAL A 6 -0.46 -79.10 -42.39
N ASP A 7 -0.11 -77.82 -42.37
CA ASP A 7 -0.60 -76.94 -41.30
C ASP A 7 -2.04 -76.54 -41.66
N SER A 8 -2.91 -76.43 -40.64
CA SER A 8 -4.31 -76.01 -40.79
C SER A 8 -4.49 -74.59 -40.30
N ASP A 9 -5.29 -73.78 -41.01
CA ASP A 9 -5.55 -72.39 -40.65
C ASP A 9 -6.09 -72.25 -39.21
N VAL A 10 -5.22 -71.78 -38.33
CA VAL A 10 -5.60 -71.08 -37.11
C VAL A 10 -5.36 -69.62 -37.40
N GLU A 11 -6.43 -68.81 -37.36
CA GLU A 11 -6.27 -67.35 -37.33
C GLU A 11 -5.49 -66.99 -36.06
N SER A 12 -4.19 -66.78 -36.21
CA SER A 12 -3.37 -66.17 -35.18
C SER A 12 -3.89 -64.75 -34.98
N PHE A 13 -4.67 -64.55 -33.94
CA PHE A 13 -4.81 -63.24 -33.32
C PHE A 13 -3.39 -62.75 -33.02
N GLU A 14 -2.91 -61.82 -33.85
CA GLU A 14 -1.68 -61.11 -33.57
C GLU A 14 -1.86 -60.44 -32.20
N PRO A 15 -0.96 -60.67 -31.23
CA PRO A 15 -1.01 -59.91 -30.00
C PRO A 15 -0.72 -58.46 -30.38
N VAL A 16 -1.75 -57.61 -30.29
CA VAL A 16 -1.63 -56.18 -30.55
C VAL A 16 -0.45 -55.66 -29.74
N GLU A 17 0.57 -55.15 -30.42
CA GLU A 17 1.76 -54.62 -29.77
C GLU A 17 1.31 -53.47 -28.86
N THR A 18 1.42 -53.68 -27.55
CA THR A 18 1.19 -52.64 -26.56
C THR A 18 2.33 -51.63 -26.70
N GLY A 19 2.10 -50.59 -27.51
CA GLY A 19 3.11 -49.57 -27.80
C GLY A 19 3.76 -49.05 -26.52
N ASP A 20 5.09 -48.99 -26.53
CA ASP A 20 5.83 -48.57 -25.35
C ASP A 20 5.52 -47.10 -25.08
N TRP A 21 5.19 -46.78 -23.83
CA TRP A 21 4.83 -45.42 -23.41
C TRP A 21 5.95 -44.39 -23.64
N GLU A 22 7.17 -44.87 -23.89
CA GLU A 22 8.35 -44.07 -24.26
C GLU A 22 8.20 -43.44 -25.67
N ASP A 23 7.43 -44.04 -26.58
CA ASP A 23 7.18 -43.54 -27.95
C ASP A 23 6.38 -42.22 -27.98
N PHE A 24 5.67 -41.88 -26.90
CA PHE A 24 4.93 -40.63 -26.77
C PHE A 24 5.80 -39.44 -26.33
N LEU A 25 7.11 -39.64 -26.14
CA LEU A 25 8.02 -38.65 -25.55
C LEU A 25 9.11 -38.23 -26.52
N ASP A 26 9.57 -36.98 -26.40
CA ASP A 26 10.78 -36.54 -27.07
C ASP A 26 12.04 -37.11 -26.39
N GLU A 27 13.11 -37.26 -27.18
CA GLU A 27 14.39 -37.80 -26.70
C GLU A 27 14.98 -37.00 -25.51
N GLU A 28 14.73 -35.69 -25.41
CA GLU A 28 15.26 -34.89 -24.30
C GLU A 28 14.50 -35.19 -23.00
N THR A 29 13.16 -35.15 -23.02
CA THR A 29 12.30 -35.49 -21.88
C THR A 29 12.54 -36.92 -21.41
N LEU A 30 12.59 -37.90 -22.30
CA LEU A 30 12.89 -39.30 -21.97
C LEU A 30 14.30 -39.43 -21.36
N SER A 31 15.30 -38.75 -21.92
CA SER A 31 16.66 -38.72 -21.38
C SER A 31 16.75 -38.03 -20.01
N GLN A 32 15.90 -37.03 -19.72
CA GLN A 32 15.81 -36.39 -18.40
C GLN A 32 15.07 -37.26 -17.38
N TRP A 33 13.98 -37.91 -17.80
CA TRP A 33 13.20 -38.83 -16.98
C TRP A 33 14.07 -39.99 -16.49
N ASN A 34 14.79 -40.66 -17.39
CA ASN A 34 15.66 -41.78 -17.05
C ASN A 34 16.82 -41.38 -16.13
N LYS A 35 17.38 -40.17 -16.29
CA LYS A 35 18.40 -39.62 -15.35
C LYS A 35 17.85 -39.43 -13.93
N ILE A 36 16.60 -39.00 -13.79
CA ILE A 36 15.96 -38.82 -12.47
C ILE A 36 15.53 -40.17 -11.88
N ASN A 37 14.97 -41.08 -12.68
CA ASN A 37 14.52 -42.40 -12.24
C ASN A 37 15.67 -43.25 -11.68
N HIS A 38 16.87 -43.17 -12.28
CA HIS A 38 18.08 -43.81 -11.74
C HIS A 38 18.76 -43.05 -10.58
N GLY A 39 18.43 -41.76 -10.37
CA GLY A 39 19.07 -40.90 -9.38
C GLY A 39 18.36 -40.81 -8.02
N GLY A 40 17.15 -41.35 -7.92
CA GLY A 40 16.26 -41.13 -6.78
C GLY A 40 15.31 -39.96 -7.04
N VAL A 41 14.00 -40.22 -6.95
CA VAL A 41 12.95 -39.26 -7.32
C VAL A 41 12.30 -38.72 -6.06
N TRP A 42 12.50 -37.44 -5.76
CA TRP A 42 11.97 -36.79 -4.55
C TRP A 42 10.44 -36.85 -4.46
N THR A 43 9.75 -36.79 -5.61
CA THR A 43 8.29 -36.92 -5.67
C THR A 43 7.84 -38.36 -5.41
N THR A 44 8.50 -39.38 -5.96
CA THR A 44 8.18 -40.80 -5.73
C THR A 44 8.48 -41.24 -4.29
N GLU A 45 9.56 -40.73 -3.67
CA GLU A 45 9.82 -40.96 -2.24
C GLU A 45 8.70 -40.38 -1.38
N LEU A 46 8.32 -39.12 -1.63
CA LEU A 46 7.27 -38.42 -0.91
C LEU A 46 5.89 -39.08 -1.07
N GLN A 47 5.57 -39.60 -2.27
CA GLN A 47 4.35 -40.37 -2.54
C GLN A 47 4.32 -41.74 -1.84
N ARG A 48 5.48 -42.31 -1.47
CA ARG A 48 5.57 -43.60 -0.78
C ARG A 48 5.51 -43.48 0.75
N GLU A 49 5.46 -42.27 1.30
CA GLU A 49 5.31 -42.07 2.75
C GLU A 49 3.87 -42.40 3.22
N PRO A 50 3.68 -43.02 4.41
CA PRO A 50 2.37 -43.52 4.83
C PRO A 50 1.24 -42.48 4.83
N PHE A 51 1.52 -41.24 5.25
CA PHE A 51 0.53 -40.16 5.25
C PHE A 51 0.12 -39.72 3.83
N ALA A 52 1.03 -39.82 2.86
CA ALA A 52 0.77 -39.47 1.46
C ALA A 52 -0.01 -40.59 0.74
N LEU A 53 0.26 -41.85 1.09
CA LEU A 53 -0.55 -43.00 0.66
C LEU A 53 -1.97 -42.95 1.24
N GLU A 54 -2.12 -42.55 2.50
CA GLU A 54 -3.44 -42.38 3.14
C GLU A 54 -4.24 -41.22 2.51
N LEU A 55 -3.59 -40.07 2.26
CA LEU A 55 -4.23 -38.93 1.57
C LEU A 55 -4.56 -39.22 0.10
N SER A 56 -3.66 -39.86 -0.67
CA SER A 56 -3.95 -40.22 -2.06
C SER A 56 -4.96 -41.37 -2.20
N GLY A 57 -5.30 -42.07 -1.11
CA GLY A 57 -6.46 -42.97 -1.06
C GLY A 57 -7.83 -42.27 -0.95
N ARG A 58 -7.89 -40.92 -0.98
CA ARG A 58 -9.09 -40.13 -0.61
C ARG A 58 -9.56 -39.18 -1.71
N TRP A 59 -10.84 -39.30 -2.09
CA TRP A 59 -11.49 -38.40 -3.06
C TRP A 59 -11.49 -36.94 -2.59
N ASP A 60 -11.72 -36.73 -1.30
CA ASP A 60 -11.69 -35.44 -0.64
C ASP A 60 -10.31 -34.75 -0.70
N TYR A 61 -9.21 -35.50 -0.71
CA TYR A 61 -7.88 -34.97 -1.02
C TYR A 61 -7.78 -34.55 -2.48
N HIS A 62 -7.96 -35.48 -3.43
CA HIS A 62 -7.81 -35.18 -4.86
C HIS A 62 -8.74 -34.08 -5.37
N TYR A 63 -9.96 -33.97 -4.83
CA TYR A 63 -10.86 -32.89 -5.19
C TYR A 63 -10.36 -31.51 -4.72
N VAL A 64 -9.82 -31.41 -3.50
CA VAL A 64 -9.20 -30.17 -2.99
C VAL A 64 -7.98 -29.81 -3.84
N ILE A 65 -7.10 -30.78 -4.15
CA ILE A 65 -5.93 -30.55 -4.99
C ILE A 65 -6.34 -30.08 -6.40
N CYS A 66 -7.29 -30.78 -7.05
CA CYS A 66 -7.88 -30.36 -8.33
C CYS A 66 -8.41 -28.92 -8.32
N TRP A 67 -9.15 -28.56 -7.27
CA TRP A 67 -9.71 -27.23 -7.12
C TRP A 67 -8.60 -26.18 -6.93
N LEU A 68 -7.53 -26.51 -6.19
CA LEU A 68 -6.34 -25.66 -6.02
C LEU A 68 -5.58 -25.45 -7.33
N TYR A 69 -5.32 -26.49 -8.14
CA TYR A 69 -4.74 -26.37 -9.48
C TYR A 69 -5.54 -25.36 -10.33
N LYS A 70 -6.88 -25.40 -10.26
CA LYS A 70 -7.80 -24.55 -11.05
C LYS A 70 -7.91 -23.10 -10.58
N VAL A 71 -7.66 -22.76 -9.30
CA VAL A 71 -7.83 -21.39 -8.77
C VAL A 71 -6.53 -20.60 -8.57
N THR A 72 -5.36 -21.24 -8.66
CA THR A 72 -4.02 -20.67 -8.40
C THR A 72 -3.17 -20.61 -9.68
N ASN A 73 -1.98 -19.99 -9.61
CA ASN A 73 -0.94 -20.24 -10.62
C ASN A 73 -0.35 -21.62 -10.37
N SER A 74 -0.69 -22.62 -11.18
CA SER A 74 -0.22 -24.00 -11.07
C SER A 74 0.44 -24.46 -12.38
N PHE A 75 1.21 -25.54 -12.34
CA PHE A 75 1.86 -26.12 -13.53
C PHE A 75 0.87 -26.28 -14.70
N VAL A 76 -0.28 -26.89 -14.45
CA VAL A 76 -1.31 -27.14 -15.47
C VAL A 76 -1.85 -25.83 -16.06
N THR A 77 -2.20 -24.86 -15.21
CA THR A 77 -2.81 -23.60 -15.66
C THR A 77 -1.81 -22.60 -16.25
N MET A 78 -0.51 -22.77 -16.01
CA MET A 78 0.53 -21.96 -16.63
C MET A 78 0.98 -22.48 -17.99
N ASN A 79 0.97 -23.81 -18.20
CA ASN A 79 1.53 -24.43 -19.41
C ASN A 79 0.46 -24.80 -20.45
N TYR A 80 -0.74 -25.24 -20.03
CA TYR A 80 -1.78 -25.77 -20.93
C TYR A 80 -3.12 -25.00 -20.79
N THR A 81 -3.08 -23.71 -20.48
CA THR A 81 -4.29 -22.85 -20.48
C THR A 81 -3.97 -21.44 -20.95
N GLU A 82 -4.23 -21.14 -22.22
CA GLU A 82 -3.94 -19.83 -22.79
C GLU A 82 -4.72 -18.69 -22.13
N GLY A 83 -4.04 -17.56 -21.92
CA GLY A 83 -4.66 -16.33 -21.39
C GLY A 83 -5.20 -16.44 -19.96
N PHE A 84 -4.94 -17.55 -19.25
CA PHE A 84 -5.47 -17.86 -17.92
C PHE A 84 -5.20 -16.76 -16.89
N LYS A 85 -6.16 -16.56 -15.99
CA LYS A 85 -6.12 -15.56 -14.92
C LYS A 85 -6.66 -16.19 -13.64
N PRO A 86 -5.80 -16.69 -12.72
CA PRO A 86 -6.27 -17.34 -11.51
C PRO A 86 -7.03 -16.39 -10.60
N LEU A 87 -7.91 -16.98 -9.78
CA LEU A 87 -8.58 -16.30 -8.68
C LEU A 87 -7.55 -15.85 -7.62
N TRP A 88 -6.54 -16.67 -7.35
CA TRP A 88 -5.48 -16.45 -6.36
C TRP A 88 -4.10 -16.28 -7.01
N ARG A 89 -3.90 -15.12 -7.64
CA ARG A 89 -2.66 -14.76 -8.35
C ARG A 89 -1.40 -14.82 -7.49
N ASN A 90 -1.52 -14.54 -6.20
CA ASN A 90 -0.39 -14.46 -5.27
C ASN A 90 0.07 -15.84 -4.78
N ILE A 91 -0.68 -16.91 -5.07
CA ILE A 91 -0.30 -18.29 -4.75
C ILE A 91 0.23 -18.96 -6.01
N LYS A 92 1.47 -19.47 -5.93
CA LYS A 92 2.01 -20.49 -6.84
C LYS A 92 1.82 -21.85 -6.18
N PHE A 93 1.10 -22.76 -6.84
CA PHE A 93 0.71 -24.06 -6.29
C PHE A 93 1.42 -25.22 -7.00
N ASP A 94 1.84 -26.18 -6.19
CA ASP A 94 2.48 -27.43 -6.60
C ASP A 94 2.14 -28.48 -5.52
N GLU A 95 1.64 -29.65 -5.93
CA GLU A 95 1.17 -30.70 -5.01
C GLU A 95 2.31 -31.27 -4.15
N PHE A 96 3.50 -31.43 -4.71
CA PHE A 96 4.65 -32.00 -4.01
C PHE A 96 5.29 -31.01 -3.03
N ALA A 97 5.26 -29.71 -3.34
CA ALA A 97 5.60 -28.65 -2.39
C ALA A 97 4.66 -28.65 -1.19
N LEU A 98 3.35 -28.83 -1.41
CA LEU A 98 2.38 -28.96 -0.32
C LEU A 98 2.63 -30.23 0.50
N LEU A 99 2.82 -31.39 -0.15
CA LEU A 99 3.13 -32.65 0.52
C LEU A 99 4.43 -32.56 1.35
N GLN A 100 5.43 -31.78 0.93
CA GLN A 100 6.66 -31.56 1.71
C GLN A 100 6.42 -30.69 2.97
N GLU A 101 5.43 -29.82 2.99
CA GLU A 101 4.98 -29.13 4.21
C GLU A 101 4.14 -30.07 5.10
N LEU A 102 3.20 -30.82 4.52
CA LEU A 102 2.37 -31.78 5.24
C LEU A 102 3.21 -32.88 5.90
N ARG A 103 4.31 -33.33 5.28
CA ARG A 103 5.31 -34.24 5.86
C ARG A 103 5.87 -33.70 7.19
N GLN A 104 6.12 -32.40 7.29
CA GLN A 104 6.64 -31.79 8.52
C GLN A 104 5.57 -31.75 9.61
N ILE A 105 4.32 -31.46 9.24
CA ILE A 105 3.18 -31.49 10.17
C ILE A 105 2.94 -32.91 10.68
N ALA A 106 2.93 -33.92 9.81
CA ALA A 106 2.79 -35.33 10.17
C ALA A 106 3.89 -35.82 11.14
N ASN A 107 5.14 -35.41 10.91
CA ASN A 107 6.30 -35.86 11.71
C ASN A 107 6.53 -35.04 12.99
N THR A 108 5.93 -33.86 13.16
CA THR A 108 6.21 -32.97 14.31
C THR A 108 4.99 -32.46 15.06
N GLY A 109 3.76 -32.70 14.56
CA GLY A 109 2.51 -32.23 15.16
C GLY A 109 2.31 -30.70 15.14
N HIS A 110 3.22 -29.96 14.50
CA HIS A 110 3.24 -28.50 14.56
C HIS A 110 3.40 -27.87 13.17
N ILE A 111 2.60 -26.83 12.92
CA ILE A 111 2.78 -25.95 11.76
C ILE A 111 3.88 -24.96 12.12
N ARG A 112 4.99 -24.97 11.37
CA ARG A 112 6.10 -24.05 11.61
C ARG A 112 5.77 -22.66 11.07
N GLN A 113 5.60 -21.69 11.98
CA GLN A 113 5.66 -20.26 11.68
C GLN A 113 7.05 -19.91 11.11
N SER A 114 7.16 -20.03 9.80
CA SER A 114 8.33 -19.61 9.03
C SER A 114 8.13 -18.14 8.65
N GLY A 115 9.21 -17.33 8.63
CA GLY A 115 9.10 -15.88 8.44
C GLY A 115 8.41 -15.45 7.13
N ASN A 116 8.40 -16.33 6.12
CA ASN A 116 7.43 -16.31 5.04
C ASN A 116 6.44 -17.46 5.32
N GLY A 117 5.14 -17.15 5.44
CA GLY A 117 4.10 -18.10 5.86
C GLY A 117 3.98 -19.32 4.93
N SER A 118 3.59 -20.47 5.49
CA SER A 118 3.54 -21.74 4.74
C SER A 118 2.51 -21.72 3.60
N LEU A 119 2.73 -22.52 2.56
CA LEU A 119 1.76 -22.70 1.48
C LEU A 119 0.43 -23.21 2.04
N TYR A 120 0.46 -24.15 3.00
CA TYR A 120 -0.73 -24.70 3.63
C TYR A 120 -1.54 -23.67 4.43
N GLU A 121 -0.89 -22.82 5.25
CA GLU A 121 -1.58 -21.72 5.94
C GLU A 121 -2.10 -20.67 4.96
N THR A 122 -1.34 -20.35 3.91
CA THR A 122 -1.73 -19.37 2.89
C THR A 122 -2.96 -19.84 2.12
N ILE A 123 -3.05 -21.12 1.78
CA ILE A 123 -4.25 -21.75 1.19
C ILE A 123 -5.44 -21.64 2.16
N ARG A 124 -5.28 -22.05 3.42
CA ARG A 124 -6.34 -21.95 4.45
C ARG A 124 -6.83 -20.50 4.58
N LEU A 125 -5.93 -19.53 4.68
CA LEU A 125 -6.28 -18.12 4.80
C LEU A 125 -7.10 -17.61 3.60
N GLN A 126 -6.74 -18.00 2.37
CA GLN A 126 -7.53 -17.61 1.19
C GLN A 126 -8.87 -18.35 1.10
N MET A 127 -8.96 -19.62 1.51
CA MET A 127 -10.25 -20.32 1.65
C MET A 127 -11.18 -19.61 2.64
N LEU A 128 -10.64 -19.15 3.78
CA LEU A 128 -11.37 -18.43 4.81
C LEU A 128 -11.84 -17.03 4.36
N LYS A 129 -10.97 -16.27 3.67
CA LYS A 129 -11.30 -14.97 3.08
C LYS A 129 -12.33 -15.12 1.94
N LEU A 130 -12.31 -16.21 1.17
CA LEU A 130 -13.24 -16.48 0.06
C LEU A 130 -14.60 -17.05 0.52
N LEU A 131 -14.64 -17.85 1.59
CA LEU A 131 -15.85 -18.42 2.19
C LEU A 131 -16.75 -17.34 2.80
N THR A 132 -16.15 -16.41 3.55
CA THR A 132 -16.86 -15.28 4.18
C THR A 132 -17.08 -14.10 3.22
N ASN A 133 -16.25 -13.99 2.18
CA ASN A 133 -16.04 -12.78 1.38
C ASN A 133 -15.43 -11.59 2.17
N TYR A 134 -14.93 -11.83 3.40
CA TYR A 134 -14.31 -10.80 4.24
C TYR A 134 -12.79 -10.90 4.21
N LYS A 135 -12.14 -9.87 3.66
CA LYS A 135 -10.69 -9.86 3.40
C LYS A 135 -9.82 -9.71 4.65
N ALA A 136 -10.34 -9.17 5.74
CA ALA A 136 -9.57 -8.93 6.97
C ALA A 136 -9.58 -10.12 7.95
N ASN A 137 -10.24 -11.24 7.60
CA ASN A 137 -10.11 -12.50 8.34
C ASN A 137 -8.62 -12.88 8.49
N ARG A 138 -8.23 -13.22 9.71
CA ARG A 138 -6.91 -13.73 10.10
C ARG A 138 -7.01 -15.24 10.34
N MET A 139 -5.86 -15.92 10.45
CA MET A 139 -5.83 -17.36 10.75
C MET A 139 -6.41 -17.72 12.13
N THR A 140 -6.45 -16.76 13.06
CA THR A 140 -7.16 -16.86 14.36
C THR A 140 -8.65 -17.13 14.22
N ASP A 141 -9.24 -16.71 13.10
CA ASP A 141 -10.69 -16.71 12.91
C ASP A 141 -11.15 -18.02 12.23
N TRP A 142 -10.19 -18.86 11.83
CA TRP A 142 -10.42 -20.13 11.12
C TRP A 142 -11.36 -21.04 11.89
N ASP A 143 -10.99 -21.47 13.11
CA ASP A 143 -11.78 -22.44 13.85
C ASP A 143 -13.17 -21.91 14.20
N ASN A 144 -13.26 -20.64 14.63
CA ASN A 144 -14.54 -19.96 14.90
C ASN A 144 -15.50 -19.97 13.70
N VAL A 145 -15.01 -19.58 12.51
CA VAL A 145 -15.82 -19.52 11.29
C VAL A 145 -16.14 -20.91 10.74
N ILE A 146 -15.18 -21.83 10.72
CA ILE A 146 -15.35 -23.17 10.17
C ILE A 146 -16.26 -24.02 11.05
N ASN A 147 -16.12 -23.97 12.38
CA ASN A 147 -17.00 -24.69 13.31
C ASN A 147 -18.44 -24.18 13.21
N HIS A 148 -18.66 -22.86 13.15
CA HIS A 148 -19.99 -22.29 12.91
C HIS A 148 -20.60 -22.73 11.55
N GLN A 149 -19.82 -22.74 10.46
CA GLN A 149 -20.34 -23.10 9.13
C GLN A 149 -20.55 -24.61 8.94
N LEU A 150 -19.76 -25.48 9.58
CA LEU A 150 -19.82 -26.93 9.44
C LEU A 150 -20.52 -27.67 10.58
N LYS A 151 -20.84 -26.99 11.69
CA LYS A 151 -21.38 -27.57 12.93
C LYS A 151 -20.49 -28.70 13.50
N ARG A 152 -19.17 -28.52 13.41
CA ARG A 152 -18.15 -29.25 14.19
C ARG A 152 -17.79 -28.40 15.41
N ASP A 153 -17.25 -29.04 16.44
CA ASP A 153 -16.67 -28.36 17.61
C ASP A 153 -15.29 -28.99 17.86
N ALA A 154 -14.29 -28.52 17.11
CA ALA A 154 -12.93 -29.05 17.13
C ALA A 154 -11.92 -27.98 16.70
N GLU A 155 -10.69 -28.06 17.22
CA GLU A 155 -9.57 -27.24 16.75
C GLU A 155 -8.95 -27.93 15.52
N PHE A 156 -8.97 -27.29 14.35
CA PHE A 156 -8.58 -27.87 13.07
C PHE A 156 -7.15 -28.42 13.08
N VAL A 157 -6.24 -27.77 13.80
CA VAL A 157 -4.81 -28.18 13.88
C VAL A 157 -4.64 -29.52 14.62
N ARG A 158 -5.61 -29.94 15.45
CA ARG A 158 -5.60 -31.24 16.15
C ARG A 158 -6.26 -32.38 15.38
N LEU A 159 -6.91 -32.08 14.25
CA LEU A 159 -7.50 -33.10 13.37
C LEU A 159 -6.40 -33.89 12.64
N SER A 160 -6.66 -35.15 12.29
CA SER A 160 -5.76 -35.91 11.42
C SER A 160 -5.62 -35.23 10.05
N LEU A 161 -4.55 -35.50 9.29
CA LEU A 161 -4.43 -34.90 7.95
C LEU A 161 -5.61 -35.28 7.03
N VAL A 162 -6.17 -36.49 7.18
CA VAL A 162 -7.37 -36.92 6.46
C VAL A 162 -8.59 -36.09 6.87
N ASP A 163 -8.83 -35.91 8.19
CA ASP A 163 -9.94 -35.08 8.69
C ASP A 163 -9.79 -33.60 8.34
N GLN A 164 -8.55 -33.10 8.26
CA GLN A 164 -8.24 -31.76 7.78
C GLN A 164 -8.63 -31.63 6.30
N PHE A 165 -8.22 -32.55 5.42
CA PHE A 165 -8.62 -32.52 4.00
C PHE A 165 -10.12 -32.77 3.78
N GLU A 166 -10.76 -33.64 4.57
CA GLU A 166 -12.22 -33.80 4.57
C GLU A 166 -12.93 -32.48 4.93
N THR A 167 -12.36 -31.74 5.90
CA THR A 167 -12.85 -30.42 6.30
C THR A 167 -12.61 -29.37 5.20
N LEU A 168 -11.44 -29.37 4.55
CA LEU A 168 -11.14 -28.48 3.41
C LEU A 168 -12.07 -28.77 2.22
N TYR A 169 -12.36 -30.04 1.92
CA TYR A 169 -13.32 -30.43 0.88
C TYR A 169 -14.72 -29.89 1.17
N ARG A 170 -15.21 -30.02 2.42
CA ARG A 170 -16.47 -29.41 2.86
C ARG A 170 -16.47 -27.89 2.71
N VAL A 171 -15.34 -27.22 2.99
CA VAL A 171 -15.18 -25.76 2.78
C VAL A 171 -15.19 -25.39 1.30
N VAL A 172 -14.52 -26.14 0.42
CA VAL A 172 -14.62 -25.96 -1.05
C VAL A 172 -16.08 -26.05 -1.50
N LYS A 173 -16.84 -27.05 -1.02
CA LYS A 173 -18.27 -27.18 -1.36
C LYS A 173 -19.14 -26.03 -0.84
N LEU A 174 -18.82 -25.46 0.32
CA LEU A 174 -19.47 -24.22 0.78
C LEU A 174 -19.10 -22.99 -0.06
N ILE A 175 -17.84 -22.88 -0.52
CA ILE A 175 -17.38 -21.81 -1.41
C ILE A 175 -18.09 -21.90 -2.77
N GLU A 176 -18.15 -23.07 -3.39
CA GLU A 176 -18.86 -23.33 -4.64
C GLU A 176 -20.34 -22.92 -4.57
N ALA A 177 -21.02 -23.29 -3.49
CA ALA A 177 -22.45 -23.01 -3.31
C ALA A 177 -22.74 -21.54 -2.95
N LYS A 178 -21.94 -20.91 -2.08
CA LYS A 178 -22.27 -19.60 -1.48
C LYS A 178 -21.51 -18.43 -2.11
N SER A 179 -20.21 -18.57 -2.35
CA SER A 179 -19.32 -17.43 -2.64
C SER A 179 -19.69 -16.75 -3.97
N ALA A 180 -19.97 -15.45 -3.92
CA ALA A 180 -20.28 -14.65 -5.10
C ALA A 180 -19.01 -14.43 -5.96
N ALA A 181 -17.85 -14.27 -5.30
CA ALA A 181 -16.57 -14.16 -5.98
C ALA A 181 -16.21 -15.45 -6.74
N PHE A 182 -16.42 -16.63 -6.13
CA PHE A 182 -16.20 -17.90 -6.83
C PHE A 182 -17.21 -18.14 -7.96
N ARG A 183 -18.50 -17.83 -7.79
CA ARG A 183 -19.48 -17.99 -8.89
C ARG A 183 -19.16 -17.10 -10.10
N ASN A 184 -18.72 -15.86 -9.88
CA ASN A 184 -18.24 -14.98 -10.94
C ASN A 184 -16.90 -15.45 -11.56
N TYR A 185 -16.10 -16.25 -10.85
CA TYR A 185 -14.90 -16.87 -11.39
C TYR A 185 -15.26 -18.07 -12.27
N LEU A 186 -16.08 -18.98 -11.76
CA LEU A 186 -16.59 -20.17 -12.44
C LEU A 186 -17.30 -19.82 -13.75
N SER A 187 -18.11 -18.76 -13.79
CA SER A 187 -18.81 -18.33 -15.01
C SER A 187 -17.89 -17.87 -16.15
N ASN A 188 -16.62 -17.57 -15.86
CA ASN A 188 -15.61 -17.15 -16.83
C ASN A 188 -14.56 -18.23 -17.13
N ASN A 189 -14.61 -19.39 -16.45
CA ASN A 189 -13.61 -20.46 -16.54
C ASN A 189 -14.29 -21.85 -16.45
N LEU A 190 -15.54 -21.98 -16.92
CA LEU A 190 -16.40 -23.14 -16.65
C LEU A 190 -15.80 -24.45 -17.20
N GLU A 191 -15.16 -24.37 -18.36
CA GLU A 191 -14.41 -25.46 -19.00
C GLU A 191 -13.38 -26.09 -18.05
N LEU A 192 -12.60 -25.28 -17.33
CA LEU A 192 -11.60 -25.77 -16.38
C LEU A 192 -12.21 -26.53 -15.22
N PHE A 193 -13.47 -26.27 -14.85
CA PHE A 193 -14.15 -26.94 -13.73
C PHE A 193 -14.89 -28.21 -14.12
N GLN A 194 -15.08 -28.45 -15.42
CA GLN A 194 -15.46 -29.77 -15.92
C GLN A 194 -14.24 -30.71 -15.82
N PHE A 195 -14.49 -32.03 -15.79
CA PHE A 195 -13.46 -33.06 -15.86
C PHE A 195 -13.63 -33.80 -17.17
N VAL A 196 -12.54 -34.28 -17.76
CA VAL A 196 -12.61 -35.05 -19.01
C VAL A 196 -13.20 -36.43 -18.67
N GLU A 197 -14.35 -36.74 -19.25
CA GLU A 197 -15.16 -37.90 -18.89
C GLU A 197 -15.22 -38.91 -20.05
N TYR A 198 -14.51 -40.02 -19.91
CA TYR A 198 -14.48 -41.12 -20.87
C TYR A 198 -15.54 -42.16 -20.45
N PRO A 199 -16.63 -42.34 -21.20
CA PRO A 199 -17.71 -43.26 -20.83
C PRO A 199 -17.28 -44.72 -21.04
N ARG A 200 -17.42 -45.55 -20.00
CA ARG A 200 -17.11 -47.00 -20.06
C ARG A 200 -18.38 -47.84 -20.20
N ASP A 201 -19.41 -47.49 -19.43
CA ASP A 201 -20.73 -48.13 -19.42
C ASP A 201 -21.83 -47.07 -19.28
N SER A 202 -23.10 -47.45 -19.45
CA SER A 202 -24.27 -46.59 -19.14
C SER A 202 -24.44 -46.23 -17.63
N GLU A 203 -23.51 -46.66 -16.78
CA GLU A 203 -23.43 -46.40 -15.34
C GLU A 203 -22.00 -46.10 -14.86
N ARG A 204 -20.98 -46.14 -15.73
CA ARG A 204 -19.58 -45.97 -15.36
C ARG A 204 -18.83 -45.11 -16.36
N SER A 205 -17.99 -44.24 -15.84
CA SER A 205 -17.10 -43.40 -16.64
C SER A 205 -15.78 -43.20 -15.91
N LEU A 206 -14.70 -43.02 -16.65
CA LEU A 206 -13.42 -42.60 -16.10
C LEU A 206 -13.31 -41.09 -16.19
N LEU A 207 -13.00 -40.45 -15.07
CA LEU A 207 -12.66 -39.04 -15.01
C LEU A 207 -11.14 -38.90 -14.95
N VAL A 208 -10.56 -38.24 -15.95
CA VAL A 208 -9.17 -37.77 -15.84
C VAL A 208 -9.18 -36.44 -15.11
N LEU A 209 -8.41 -36.37 -14.02
CA LEU A 209 -8.33 -35.22 -13.15
C LEU A 209 -7.11 -34.33 -13.49
N PRO A 210 -7.24 -32.99 -13.36
CA PRO A 210 -6.13 -32.07 -13.59
C PRO A 210 -5.11 -32.00 -12.43
N ASN A 211 -5.21 -32.82 -11.38
CA ASN A 211 -4.03 -33.19 -10.62
C ASN A 211 -3.38 -34.39 -11.32
N VAL A 212 -2.20 -34.14 -11.88
CA VAL A 212 -1.70 -34.83 -13.08
C VAL A 212 -1.49 -36.34 -12.85
N GLY A 213 -2.11 -37.16 -13.71
CA GLY A 213 -2.00 -38.63 -13.65
C GLY A 213 -3.03 -39.34 -12.78
N ILE A 214 -4.03 -38.62 -12.25
CA ILE A 214 -5.08 -39.19 -11.40
C ILE A 214 -6.34 -39.49 -12.24
N ILE A 215 -6.70 -40.78 -12.28
CA ILE A 215 -7.87 -41.34 -12.98
C ILE A 215 -8.82 -41.90 -11.93
N ILE A 216 -10.10 -41.55 -12.01
CA ILE A 216 -11.14 -41.95 -11.05
C ILE A 216 -12.33 -42.56 -11.78
N GLU A 217 -12.74 -43.77 -11.39
CA GLU A 217 -14.01 -44.37 -11.84
C GLU A 217 -15.18 -43.68 -11.13
N LYS A 218 -16.00 -42.97 -11.89
CA LYS A 218 -17.29 -42.41 -11.50
C LYS A 218 -18.36 -43.45 -11.81
N LYS A 219 -18.97 -44.00 -10.75
CA LYS A 219 -20.04 -45.01 -10.82
C LYS A 219 -21.38 -44.39 -10.40
N LEU A 220 -22.37 -44.40 -11.28
CA LEU A 220 -23.73 -43.93 -11.04
C LEU A 220 -24.64 -45.10 -10.65
N THR A 221 -24.80 -45.33 -9.35
CA THR A 221 -25.75 -46.32 -8.84
C THR A 221 -27.18 -45.80 -9.02
N LYS A 222 -27.91 -46.36 -9.99
CA LYS A 222 -29.34 -46.06 -10.24
C LYS A 222 -30.26 -46.78 -9.23
N PRO A 223 -31.46 -46.25 -8.92
CA PRO A 223 -32.41 -46.94 -8.05
C PRO A 223 -33.08 -48.10 -8.77
N THR A 224 -33.13 -49.29 -8.14
CA THR A 224 -33.82 -50.47 -8.72
C THR A 224 -35.33 -50.29 -8.83
N HIS A 225 -35.91 -49.43 -7.99
CA HIS A 225 -37.34 -49.15 -7.93
C HIS A 225 -37.59 -47.65 -7.77
N GLY A 226 -37.81 -46.95 -8.89
CA GLY A 226 -38.13 -45.53 -8.89
C GLY A 226 -38.36 -45.00 -10.30
N ASN A 227 -39.58 -45.11 -10.82
CA ASN A 227 -39.96 -44.44 -12.07
C ASN A 227 -40.58 -43.08 -11.74
N LEU A 228 -39.89 -41.99 -12.06
CA LEU A 228 -40.48 -40.66 -12.00
C LEU A 228 -41.54 -40.52 -13.11
N VAL A 229 -42.81 -40.64 -12.74
CA VAL A 229 -43.97 -40.53 -13.65
C VAL A 229 -44.13 -39.10 -14.22
N VAL A 230 -43.54 -38.10 -13.57
CA VAL A 230 -43.64 -36.68 -13.92
C VAL A 230 -42.43 -36.23 -14.76
N PRO A 231 -42.62 -35.64 -15.96
CA PRO A 231 -41.52 -35.04 -16.71
C PRO A 231 -40.81 -33.93 -15.93
N VAL A 232 -39.49 -34.02 -15.79
CA VAL A 232 -38.63 -33.07 -15.02
C VAL A 232 -38.84 -31.60 -15.43
N LYS A 233 -39.26 -31.34 -16.68
CA LYS A 233 -39.59 -30.01 -17.20
C LYS A 233 -40.79 -29.34 -16.49
N LEU A 234 -41.61 -30.09 -15.75
CA LEU A 234 -42.79 -29.56 -15.04
C LEU A 234 -42.47 -28.94 -13.66
N LYS A 235 -41.19 -28.86 -13.25
CA LYS A 235 -40.77 -28.39 -11.92
C LYS A 235 -41.43 -27.07 -11.47
N ASN A 236 -41.61 -26.11 -12.38
CA ASN A 236 -42.30 -24.85 -12.14
C ASN A 236 -43.47 -24.64 -13.14
N CYS A 237 -44.36 -25.62 -13.31
CA CYS A 237 -45.44 -25.51 -14.27
C CYS A 237 -46.65 -24.72 -13.72
N SER A 238 -47.10 -23.70 -14.46
CA SER A 238 -48.37 -23.02 -14.21
C SER A 238 -49.29 -23.22 -15.42
N ILE A 239 -50.40 -23.92 -15.22
CA ILE A 239 -51.42 -24.13 -16.26
C ILE A 239 -52.55 -23.11 -16.10
N ARG A 240 -53.05 -22.62 -17.23
CA ARG A 240 -54.14 -21.64 -17.30
C ARG A 240 -55.42 -22.36 -17.67
N LEU A 241 -56.20 -22.74 -16.66
CA LEU A 241 -57.48 -23.41 -16.85
C LEU A 241 -58.58 -22.36 -17.03
N TRP A 242 -59.50 -22.65 -17.94
CA TRP A 242 -60.70 -21.85 -18.16
C TRP A 242 -61.89 -22.70 -17.75
N ASP A 243 -62.59 -22.28 -16.70
CA ASP A 243 -63.86 -22.88 -16.36
C ASP A 243 -64.98 -22.24 -17.17
N GLU A 244 -65.49 -22.98 -18.15
CA GLU A 244 -66.61 -22.55 -18.99
C GLU A 244 -67.89 -22.28 -18.16
N SER A 245 -68.02 -22.93 -17.00
CA SER A 245 -69.18 -22.84 -16.11
C SER A 245 -69.30 -21.46 -15.46
N ASN A 246 -68.21 -20.99 -14.84
CA ASN A 246 -68.18 -19.69 -14.16
C ASN A 246 -67.59 -18.55 -15.00
N ARG A 247 -66.98 -18.85 -16.17
CA ARG A 247 -66.16 -17.90 -16.96
C ARG A 247 -65.01 -17.29 -16.16
N ILE A 248 -64.48 -18.04 -15.20
CA ILE A 248 -63.34 -17.67 -14.38
C ILE A 248 -62.10 -18.36 -14.96
N LEU A 249 -60.99 -17.63 -14.90
CA LEU A 249 -59.71 -18.06 -15.42
C LEU A 249 -58.77 -18.37 -14.26
N GLU A 250 -58.60 -19.65 -13.97
CA GLU A 250 -57.77 -20.11 -12.84
C GLU A 250 -56.35 -20.42 -13.30
N LEU A 251 -55.37 -19.94 -12.54
CA LEU A 251 -53.96 -20.23 -12.76
C LEU A 251 -53.51 -21.29 -11.74
N VAL A 252 -53.61 -22.56 -12.12
CA VAL A 252 -53.23 -23.68 -11.25
C VAL A 252 -51.72 -23.92 -11.38
N HIS A 253 -51.01 -23.82 -10.26
CA HIS A 253 -49.59 -24.13 -10.18
C HIS A 253 -49.41 -25.60 -9.81
N LEU A 254 -48.66 -26.33 -10.64
CA LEU A 254 -48.35 -27.75 -10.45
C LEU A 254 -46.88 -27.88 -10.01
N ASP A 255 -46.64 -27.73 -8.71
CA ASP A 255 -45.30 -27.88 -8.12
C ASP A 255 -44.97 -29.35 -7.85
N TYR A 256 -44.30 -29.98 -8.81
CA TYR A 256 -43.72 -31.31 -8.66
C TYR A 256 -42.25 -31.27 -8.17
N SER A 257 -41.77 -30.14 -7.64
CA SER A 257 -40.37 -29.99 -7.21
C SER A 257 -39.96 -31.04 -6.17
N ASN A 258 -40.86 -31.39 -5.25
CA ASN A 258 -40.58 -32.38 -4.20
C ASN A 258 -40.40 -33.79 -4.78
N ASP A 259 -41.26 -34.23 -5.70
CA ASP A 259 -41.15 -35.56 -6.32
C ASP A 259 -39.92 -35.67 -7.22
N ILE A 260 -39.65 -34.62 -8.00
CA ILE A 260 -38.45 -34.51 -8.84
C ILE A 260 -37.19 -34.51 -7.95
N GLN A 261 -37.19 -33.78 -6.83
CA GLN A 261 -36.04 -33.72 -5.93
C GLN A 261 -35.85 -35.04 -5.16
N ASN A 262 -36.93 -35.68 -4.71
CA ASN A 262 -36.89 -37.00 -4.09
C ASN A 262 -36.29 -38.02 -5.04
N TYR A 263 -36.72 -38.06 -6.30
CA TYR A 263 -36.15 -38.92 -7.33
C TYR A 263 -34.66 -38.61 -7.57
N LEU A 264 -34.28 -37.35 -7.78
CA LEU A 264 -32.87 -36.98 -7.95
C LEU A 264 -32.00 -37.36 -6.74
N ASN A 265 -32.52 -37.27 -5.52
CA ASN A 265 -31.84 -37.67 -4.29
C ASN A 265 -31.65 -39.20 -4.17
N THR A 266 -32.34 -40.03 -4.97
CA THR A 266 -32.15 -41.50 -4.96
C THR A 266 -30.94 -41.96 -5.78
N PHE A 267 -30.43 -41.15 -6.71
CA PHE A 267 -29.19 -41.45 -7.43
C PHE A 267 -27.98 -41.26 -6.50
N LYS A 268 -27.08 -42.24 -6.50
CA LYS A 268 -25.80 -42.15 -5.77
C LYS A 268 -24.65 -42.19 -6.75
N ILE A 269 -23.72 -41.25 -6.60
CA ILE A 269 -22.46 -41.23 -7.34
C ILE A 269 -21.37 -41.69 -6.37
N GLU A 270 -20.70 -42.78 -6.74
CA GLU A 270 -19.54 -43.33 -6.05
C GLU A 270 -18.29 -43.00 -6.89
N TYR A 271 -17.20 -42.64 -6.23
CA TYR A 271 -15.92 -42.28 -6.85
C TYR A 271 -14.82 -43.22 -6.35
N THR A 272 -14.26 -44.03 -7.24
CA THR A 272 -13.18 -44.98 -6.94
C THR A 272 -11.89 -44.51 -7.59
N ILE A 273 -10.86 -44.23 -6.78
CA ILE A 273 -9.55 -43.82 -7.30
C ILE A 273 -8.86 -45.05 -7.91
N LEU A 274 -8.46 -44.95 -9.18
CA LEU A 274 -7.74 -46.03 -9.87
C LEU A 274 -6.22 -45.80 -9.81
N THR A 275 -5.78 -44.54 -9.90
CA THR A 275 -4.36 -44.17 -9.96
C THR A 275 -4.00 -43.13 -8.90
N THR A 276 -2.82 -43.31 -8.29
CA THR A 276 -2.24 -42.40 -7.27
C THR A 276 -0.77 -42.06 -7.54
N ASN A 277 -0.11 -42.81 -8.43
CA ASN A 277 1.29 -42.67 -8.82
C ASN A 277 1.54 -43.27 -10.22
N TRP A 278 2.75 -43.10 -10.74
CA TRP A 278 3.16 -43.60 -12.06
C TRP A 278 2.95 -45.11 -12.24
N ASP A 279 3.33 -45.90 -11.23
CA ASP A 279 3.22 -47.37 -11.23
C ASP A 279 1.75 -47.84 -11.30
N THR A 280 0.79 -46.99 -10.91
CA THR A 280 -0.66 -47.24 -11.09
C THR A 280 -1.20 -46.65 -12.40
N PHE A 281 -0.70 -45.50 -12.84
CA PHE A 281 -1.10 -44.87 -14.10
C PHE A 281 -0.76 -45.74 -15.32
N LEU A 282 0.48 -46.25 -15.38
CA LEU A 282 0.87 -47.22 -16.42
C LEU A 282 0.06 -48.53 -16.34
N LYS A 283 -0.42 -48.93 -15.16
CA LYS A 283 -1.29 -50.14 -15.03
C LYS A 283 -2.71 -49.93 -15.55
N GLU A 284 -3.20 -48.71 -15.68
CA GLU A 284 -4.45 -48.48 -16.43
C GLU A 284 -4.18 -48.36 -17.94
N PHE A 285 -3.09 -47.70 -18.34
CA PHE A 285 -2.63 -47.70 -19.75
C PHE A 285 -2.47 -49.12 -20.30
N SER A 286 -1.72 -50.00 -19.62
CA SER A 286 -1.51 -51.39 -20.07
C SER A 286 -2.75 -52.29 -20.01
N LYS A 287 -3.89 -51.83 -19.48
CA LYS A 287 -5.17 -52.56 -19.55
C LYS A 287 -5.99 -52.19 -20.78
N ASP A 288 -5.98 -50.91 -21.13
CA ASP A 288 -6.72 -50.38 -22.27
C ASP A 288 -6.07 -49.07 -22.77
N PRO A 289 -5.06 -49.17 -23.67
CA PRO A 289 -4.38 -48.01 -24.24
C PRO A 289 -5.29 -47.06 -25.03
N SER A 290 -6.53 -47.48 -25.34
CA SER A 290 -7.45 -46.77 -26.23
C SER A 290 -8.58 -46.01 -25.51
N LEU A 291 -8.77 -46.26 -24.20
CA LEU A 291 -9.91 -45.74 -23.42
C LEU A 291 -9.76 -44.28 -22.98
N ILE A 292 -8.53 -43.76 -22.98
CA ILE A 292 -8.14 -42.40 -22.59
C ILE A 292 -7.09 -41.92 -23.61
N ASP A 293 -7.01 -40.61 -23.87
CA ASP A 293 -6.02 -40.00 -24.79
C ASP A 293 -4.60 -40.00 -24.16
N PHE A 294 -4.07 -41.19 -23.87
CA PHE A 294 -2.81 -41.37 -23.14
C PHE A 294 -1.61 -40.72 -23.82
N GLU A 295 -1.63 -40.60 -25.17
CA GLU A 295 -0.65 -39.83 -25.96
C GLU A 295 -0.48 -38.37 -25.47
N GLN A 296 -1.53 -37.77 -24.88
CA GLN A 296 -1.54 -36.40 -24.38
C GLN A 296 -1.19 -36.37 -22.88
N TRP A 297 -1.67 -37.34 -22.11
CA TRP A 297 -1.51 -37.36 -20.65
C TRP A 297 -0.15 -37.90 -20.17
N ILE A 298 0.51 -38.77 -20.94
CA ILE A 298 1.85 -39.31 -20.64
C ILE A 298 2.93 -38.21 -20.61
N PRO A 299 3.06 -37.34 -21.64
CA PRO A 299 3.98 -36.20 -21.62
C PRO A 299 3.71 -35.27 -20.44
N ILE A 300 2.45 -34.85 -20.24
CA ILE A 300 2.06 -33.91 -19.17
C ILE A 300 2.44 -34.48 -17.79
N TYR A 301 2.30 -35.80 -17.57
CA TYR A 301 2.74 -36.44 -16.33
C TYR A 301 4.24 -36.33 -16.12
N ILE A 302 5.03 -36.70 -17.11
CA ILE A 302 6.50 -36.72 -16.98
C ILE A 302 7.05 -35.30 -16.88
N GLU A 303 6.56 -34.34 -17.69
CA GLU A 303 6.90 -32.93 -17.56
C GLU A 303 6.58 -32.37 -16.16
N HIS A 304 5.41 -32.72 -15.60
CA HIS A 304 5.03 -32.31 -14.24
C HIS A 304 5.99 -32.88 -13.18
N GLN A 305 6.38 -34.15 -13.31
CA GLN A 305 7.34 -34.78 -12.40
C GLN A 305 8.74 -34.17 -12.55
N LEU A 306 9.22 -33.90 -13.76
CA LEU A 306 10.49 -33.19 -14.01
C LEU A 306 10.46 -31.79 -13.39
N TYR A 307 9.37 -31.03 -13.59
CA TYR A 307 9.13 -29.72 -12.99
C TYR A 307 9.18 -29.77 -11.46
N ALA A 308 8.39 -30.66 -10.84
CA ALA A 308 8.30 -30.79 -9.39
C ALA A 308 9.65 -31.20 -8.77
N ASN A 309 10.36 -32.18 -9.35
CA ASN A 309 11.68 -32.59 -8.87
C ASN A 309 12.72 -31.46 -8.99
N ARG A 310 12.72 -30.69 -10.09
CA ARG A 310 13.55 -29.47 -10.20
C ARG A 310 13.20 -28.49 -9.09
N THR A 311 11.92 -28.15 -8.90
CA THR A 311 11.45 -27.17 -7.90
C THR A 311 11.74 -27.58 -6.46
N LEU A 312 11.53 -28.86 -6.11
CA LEU A 312 11.92 -29.40 -4.81
C LEU A 312 13.44 -29.34 -4.62
N SER A 313 14.24 -29.73 -5.63
CA SER A 313 15.69 -29.67 -5.55
C SER A 313 16.22 -28.24 -5.44
N TYR A 314 15.59 -27.23 -6.06
CA TYR A 314 15.94 -25.83 -5.83
C TYR A 314 15.63 -25.39 -4.39
N LYS A 315 14.41 -25.64 -3.88
CA LYS A 315 14.06 -25.35 -2.48
C LYS A 315 14.97 -26.08 -1.47
N GLU A 316 15.40 -27.29 -1.80
CA GLU A 316 16.29 -28.11 -0.97
C GLU A 316 17.78 -27.72 -1.10
N LYS A 317 18.16 -27.00 -2.16
CA LYS A 317 19.45 -26.28 -2.28
C LYS A 317 19.42 -24.88 -1.64
N GLU A 318 18.26 -24.23 -1.53
CA GLU A 318 18.09 -22.96 -0.84
C GLU A 318 18.10 -23.12 0.69
N LYS A 319 17.39 -24.10 1.25
CA LYS A 319 17.40 -24.43 2.70
C LYS A 319 18.81 -24.50 3.33
N PRO A 320 19.82 -25.14 2.71
CA PRO A 320 21.18 -25.18 3.25
C PRO A 320 21.98 -23.90 3.01
N VAL A 321 21.56 -22.91 2.21
CA VAL A 321 22.33 -21.66 2.09
C VAL A 321 22.35 -20.90 3.44
N PRO A 322 21.22 -20.55 4.08
CA PRO A 322 21.21 -19.96 5.43
C PRO A 322 21.81 -20.86 6.52
N VAL A 323 21.68 -22.19 6.39
CA VAL A 323 22.12 -23.13 7.44
C VAL A 323 23.61 -23.49 7.33
N LEU A 324 24.17 -23.58 6.12
CA LEU A 324 25.62 -23.74 5.89
C LEU A 324 26.38 -22.42 6.02
N LEU A 325 25.70 -21.28 5.84
CA LEU A 325 26.20 -19.96 6.28
C LEU A 325 26.72 -20.03 7.73
N GLY A 326 25.95 -20.64 8.64
CA GLY A 326 26.30 -20.74 10.06
C GLY A 326 27.02 -22.03 10.55
N LYS A 327 27.18 -23.09 9.73
CA LYS A 327 27.67 -24.41 10.22
C LYS A 327 28.94 -25.00 9.61
N ARG A 328 29.52 -24.41 8.56
CA ARG A 328 30.92 -24.68 8.20
C ARG A 328 31.82 -23.62 8.84
N LYS A 329 33.02 -24.01 9.29
CA LYS A 329 34.12 -23.06 9.50
C LYS A 329 34.53 -22.49 8.14
N ARG A 330 33.79 -21.46 7.69
CA ARG A 330 34.26 -20.50 6.69
C ARG A 330 35.64 -19.99 7.12
N SER A 331 36.51 -19.64 6.19
CA SER A 331 37.76 -18.98 6.58
C SER A 331 37.40 -17.66 7.28
N SER A 332 38.05 -17.38 8.42
CA SER A 332 37.74 -16.18 9.22
C SER A 332 37.84 -14.89 8.39
N ARG A 333 38.74 -14.87 7.40
CA ARG A 333 38.91 -13.79 6.42
C ARG A 333 37.72 -13.59 5.47
N ILE A 334 36.91 -14.62 5.19
CA ILE A 334 35.68 -14.46 4.39
C ILE A 334 34.55 -13.96 5.29
N VAL A 335 34.36 -14.56 6.47
CA VAL A 335 33.33 -14.12 7.44
C VAL A 335 33.55 -12.66 7.84
N ALA A 336 34.75 -12.32 8.30
CA ALA A 336 35.10 -10.94 8.65
C ALA A 336 35.03 -9.97 7.45
N ARG A 337 35.07 -10.45 6.20
CA ARG A 337 34.82 -9.61 5.02
C ARG A 337 33.33 -9.44 4.73
N GLU A 338 32.53 -10.48 4.90
CA GLU A 338 31.07 -10.41 4.79
C GLU A 338 30.46 -9.53 5.90
N GLU A 339 30.97 -9.66 7.13
CA GLU A 339 30.62 -8.83 8.29
C GLU A 339 31.09 -7.38 8.12
N GLU A 340 32.33 -7.14 7.69
CA GLU A 340 32.85 -5.79 7.39
C GLU A 340 32.08 -5.13 6.23
N THR A 341 31.70 -5.88 5.20
CA THR A 341 30.84 -5.36 4.12
C THR A 341 29.44 -5.05 4.66
N ARG A 342 28.78 -5.95 5.41
CA ARG A 342 27.47 -5.65 6.02
C ARG A 342 27.55 -4.44 6.96
N ARG A 343 28.60 -4.33 7.78
CA ARG A 343 28.84 -3.19 8.68
C ARG A 343 28.88 -1.89 7.89
N ARG A 344 29.67 -1.82 6.82
CA ARG A 344 29.75 -0.65 5.93
C ARG A 344 28.43 -0.37 5.21
N ASP A 345 27.71 -1.41 4.78
CA ASP A 345 26.42 -1.26 4.09
C ASP A 345 25.30 -0.80 5.06
N VAL A 346 25.42 -1.06 6.37
CA VAL A 346 24.58 -0.47 7.42
C VAL A 346 25.03 0.96 7.74
N GLU A 347 26.33 1.18 7.93
CA GLU A 347 26.93 2.47 8.27
C GLU A 347 26.70 3.54 7.19
N ASN A 348 26.83 3.18 5.91
CA ASN A 348 26.52 4.06 4.77
C ASN A 348 25.04 4.46 4.77
N ARG A 349 24.11 3.49 4.87
CA ARG A 349 22.66 3.76 4.91
C ARG A 349 22.27 4.65 6.10
N TRP A 350 22.93 4.48 7.25
CA TRP A 350 22.73 5.33 8.42
C TRP A 350 23.16 6.78 8.16
N TYR A 351 24.36 7.01 7.61
CA TYR A 351 24.79 8.37 7.27
C TYR A 351 23.95 9.01 6.15
N GLU A 352 23.58 8.25 5.11
CA GLU A 352 22.66 8.69 4.05
C GLU A 352 21.31 9.15 4.65
N LYS A 353 20.72 8.37 5.55
CA LYS A 353 19.47 8.70 6.25
C LYS A 353 19.61 9.96 7.14
N LEU A 354 20.73 10.14 7.82
CA LEU A 354 21.01 11.34 8.62
C LEU A 354 21.15 12.59 7.75
N ASP A 355 21.84 12.50 6.60
CA ASP A 355 21.97 13.61 5.64
C ASP A 355 20.60 13.98 5.03
N GLU A 356 19.76 13.00 4.66
CA GLU A 356 18.40 13.25 4.17
C GLU A 356 17.49 13.88 5.24
N ARG A 357 17.57 13.39 6.50
CA ARG A 357 16.88 13.95 7.68
C ARG A 357 17.28 15.42 7.90
N GLU A 358 18.57 15.74 7.86
CA GLU A 358 19.07 17.09 8.04
C GLU A 358 18.67 18.01 6.87
N TYR A 359 18.74 17.52 5.63
CA TYR A 359 18.27 18.21 4.43
C TYR A 359 16.77 18.53 4.49
N TYR A 360 15.94 17.57 4.92
CA TYR A 360 14.50 17.75 5.12
C TYR A 360 14.22 18.85 6.15
N LEU A 361 14.89 18.81 7.30
CA LEU A 361 14.75 19.82 8.36
C LEU A 361 15.19 21.23 7.92
N LYS A 362 16.35 21.33 7.24
CA LYS A 362 16.84 22.58 6.63
C LYS A 362 15.85 23.14 5.60
N THR A 363 15.26 22.27 4.77
CA THR A 363 14.29 22.64 3.74
C THR A 363 12.96 23.11 4.35
N ARG A 364 12.42 22.37 5.34
CA ARG A 364 11.23 22.76 6.12
C ARG A 364 11.42 24.14 6.75
N SER A 365 12.54 24.35 7.45
CA SER A 365 12.88 25.63 8.08
C SER A 365 12.95 26.79 7.07
N LYS A 366 13.61 26.60 5.93
CA LYS A 366 13.73 27.59 4.85
C LYS A 366 12.37 27.97 4.24
N LEU A 367 11.46 27.01 4.08
CA LEU A 367 10.10 27.23 3.59
C LEU A 367 9.22 27.96 4.63
N VAL A 368 9.29 27.56 5.90
CA VAL A 368 8.61 28.23 7.02
C VAL A 368 9.09 29.66 7.16
N ALA A 369 10.40 29.93 7.10
CA ALA A 369 10.93 31.29 7.17
C ALA A 369 10.42 32.17 6.00
N LYS A 370 10.39 31.63 4.78
CA LYS A 370 9.88 32.32 3.59
C LYS A 370 8.39 32.66 3.68
N GLN A 371 7.57 31.78 4.24
CA GLN A 371 6.13 32.02 4.41
C GLN A 371 5.82 32.87 5.66
N SER A 372 6.54 32.69 6.77
CA SER A 372 6.51 33.57 7.93
C SER A 372 6.84 35.02 7.56
N LYS A 373 7.86 35.24 6.72
CA LYS A 373 8.16 36.57 6.18
C LYS A 373 6.98 37.12 5.37
N ARG A 374 6.38 36.34 4.46
CA ARG A 374 5.20 36.80 3.69
C ARG A 374 4.01 37.19 4.57
N ILE A 375 3.71 36.42 5.62
CA ILE A 375 2.65 36.76 6.57
C ILE A 375 3.01 38.07 7.29
N LYS A 376 4.24 38.22 7.78
CA LYS A 376 4.71 39.51 8.35
C LYS A 376 4.57 40.66 7.36
N ASP A 377 5.04 40.50 6.11
CA ASP A 377 5.00 41.54 5.07
C ASP A 377 3.56 41.96 4.73
N VAL A 378 2.55 41.09 4.90
CA VAL A 378 1.13 41.43 4.73
C VAL A 378 0.57 42.13 5.98
N VAL A 379 0.73 41.51 7.16
CA VAL A 379 0.26 42.06 8.44
C VAL A 379 0.86 43.44 8.70
N TRP A 380 2.14 43.65 8.40
CA TRP A 380 2.83 44.92 8.57
C TRP A 380 2.23 46.04 7.72
N ARG A 381 1.98 45.78 6.43
CA ARG A 381 1.32 46.75 5.55
C ARG A 381 -0.09 47.07 6.03
N GLN A 382 -0.84 46.08 6.53
CA GLN A 382 -2.17 46.32 7.09
C GLN A 382 -2.12 47.12 8.40
N MET A 383 -1.14 46.87 9.28
CA MET A 383 -0.92 47.67 10.50
C MET A 383 -0.62 49.13 10.17
N TRP A 384 0.26 49.39 9.20
CA TRP A 384 0.57 50.75 8.73
C TRP A 384 -0.64 51.44 8.12
N GLN A 385 -1.43 50.74 7.29
CA GLN A 385 -2.68 51.29 6.74
C GLN A 385 -3.71 51.61 7.81
N ASN A 386 -3.90 50.72 8.79
CA ASN A 386 -4.82 50.94 9.91
C ASN A 386 -4.38 52.12 10.79
N PHE A 387 -3.08 52.22 11.08
CA PHE A 387 -2.47 53.37 11.77
C PHE A 387 -2.68 54.68 11.01
N GLU A 388 -2.41 54.70 9.70
CA GLU A 388 -2.62 55.88 8.85
C GLU A 388 -4.08 56.33 8.82
N LEU A 389 -5.03 55.40 8.80
CA LEU A 389 -6.46 55.69 8.80
C LEU A 389 -6.91 56.27 10.14
N ASP A 390 -6.56 55.64 11.26
CA ASP A 390 -6.88 56.17 12.60
C ASP A 390 -6.20 57.52 12.87
N PHE A 391 -4.98 57.72 12.37
CA PHE A 391 -4.27 59.00 12.45
C PHE A 391 -4.95 60.10 11.63
N LYS A 392 -5.45 59.79 10.42
CA LYS A 392 -6.25 60.73 9.62
C LYS A 392 -7.57 61.06 10.32
N ASP A 393 -8.27 60.06 10.86
CA ASP A 393 -9.54 60.24 11.56
C ASP A 393 -9.36 61.08 12.85
N GLN A 394 -8.36 60.78 13.70
CA GLN A 394 -8.09 61.60 14.89
C GLN A 394 -7.62 63.03 14.53
N ARG A 395 -6.89 63.22 13.41
CA ARG A 395 -6.51 64.57 12.95
C ARG A 395 -7.70 65.38 12.44
N LEU A 396 -8.72 64.72 11.90
CA LEU A 396 -9.99 65.38 11.51
C LEU A 396 -10.84 65.71 12.74
N GLN A 397 -10.91 64.80 13.73
CA GLN A 397 -11.66 65.02 14.97
C GLN A 397 -11.10 66.17 15.82
N ASN A 398 -9.78 66.38 15.83
CA ASN A 398 -9.12 67.42 16.64
C ASN A 398 -9.11 68.83 16.00
N GLY A 399 -9.83 69.04 14.90
CA GLY A 399 -10.53 70.33 14.65
C GLY A 399 -9.74 71.60 14.31
N HIS A 400 -8.40 71.66 14.38
CA HIS A 400 -7.63 72.83 13.92
C HIS A 400 -6.25 72.44 13.34
N PRO A 401 -5.93 72.78 12.07
CA PRO A 401 -4.63 72.46 11.47
C PRO A 401 -3.49 73.38 11.96
N ASP A 402 -3.79 74.64 12.31
CA ASP A 402 -2.76 75.68 12.47
C ASP A 402 -2.18 75.79 13.90
N GLN A 403 -2.90 75.36 14.93
CA GLN A 403 -2.42 75.45 16.32
C GLN A 403 -1.40 74.33 16.67
N LEU A 404 -1.60 73.12 16.14
CA LEU A 404 -0.71 71.97 16.40
C LEU A 404 0.66 72.07 15.70
N ALA A 405 0.88 73.08 14.84
CA ALA A 405 2.17 73.32 14.20
C ALA A 405 3.18 74.05 15.13
N ALA A 406 2.69 74.80 16.12
CA ALA A 406 3.53 75.65 16.98
C ALA A 406 4.31 74.85 18.03
N ASP A 407 3.71 73.83 18.64
CA ASP A 407 4.34 73.02 19.71
C ASP A 407 5.35 71.99 19.18
N THR A 408 5.45 71.82 17.85
CA THR A 408 6.29 70.76 17.24
C THR A 408 7.79 70.99 17.30
N GLU A 409 8.28 72.17 17.71
CA GLU A 409 9.73 72.46 17.73
C GLU A 409 10.44 72.06 19.04
N THR A 410 9.73 71.71 20.12
CA THR A 410 10.32 71.55 21.47
C THR A 410 9.95 70.26 22.22
N GLN A 411 10.11 69.09 21.58
CA GLN A 411 10.39 67.86 22.34
C GLN A 411 11.20 66.79 21.59
N ASN A 412 12.12 66.14 22.31
CA ASN A 412 13.14 65.24 21.77
C ASN A 412 12.59 63.85 21.42
N ASP A 413 12.88 63.37 20.19
CA ASP A 413 12.85 61.97 19.73
C ASP A 413 11.60 61.13 20.12
N ALA A 414 10.50 61.81 20.42
CA ALA A 414 9.24 61.25 20.87
C ALA A 414 8.23 61.10 19.72
N LEU A 415 7.26 60.22 19.93
CA LEU A 415 6.04 60.19 19.13
C LEU A 415 5.15 61.35 19.57
N SER A 416 4.42 61.97 18.63
CA SER A 416 3.51 63.05 19.00
C SER A 416 2.34 62.51 19.82
N GLU A 417 1.67 63.36 20.61
CA GLU A 417 0.52 62.92 21.40
C GLU A 417 -0.56 62.24 20.55
N LEU A 418 -0.78 62.71 19.31
CA LEU A 418 -1.74 62.10 18.39
C LEU A 418 -1.34 60.67 18.00
N GLU A 419 -0.05 60.43 17.76
CA GLU A 419 0.47 59.10 17.43
C GLU A 419 0.42 58.15 18.64
N ILE A 420 0.68 58.67 19.84
CA ILE A 420 0.53 57.92 21.09
C ILE A 420 -0.95 57.57 21.32
N LYS A 421 -1.87 58.52 21.10
CA LYS A 421 -3.33 58.31 21.19
C LYS A 421 -3.85 57.32 20.14
N VAL A 422 -3.28 57.28 18.94
CA VAL A 422 -3.59 56.24 17.92
C VAL A 422 -3.01 54.88 18.29
N ILE A 423 -1.76 54.81 18.77
CA ILE A 423 -1.15 53.54 19.18
C ILE A 423 -1.90 52.92 20.36
N GLN A 424 -2.30 53.73 21.36
CA GLN A 424 -3.00 53.26 22.55
C GLN A 424 -4.49 52.98 22.30
N ASN A 425 -5.19 53.88 21.60
CA ASN A 425 -6.67 53.90 21.53
C ASN A 425 -7.23 53.92 20.10
N GLY A 426 -6.39 53.82 19.06
CA GLY A 426 -6.84 53.76 17.67
C GLY A 426 -7.69 52.51 17.40
N PRO A 427 -8.95 52.64 16.95
CA PRO A 427 -9.87 51.52 16.85
C PRO A 427 -9.50 50.51 15.75
N ARG A 428 -8.97 50.96 14.61
CA ARG A 428 -8.52 50.07 13.52
C ARG A 428 -7.12 49.56 13.77
N PHE A 429 -6.26 50.37 14.39
CA PHE A 429 -4.89 49.97 14.73
C PHE A 429 -4.88 48.88 15.79
N ASN A 430 -5.66 49.02 16.88
CA ASN A 430 -5.72 48.03 17.95
C ASN A 430 -6.61 46.82 17.64
N ALA A 431 -7.52 46.92 16.67
CA ALA A 431 -8.16 45.74 16.08
C ALA A 431 -7.08 44.78 15.54
N ARG A 432 -7.17 43.52 15.96
CA ARG A 432 -6.30 42.44 15.50
C ARG A 432 -6.55 42.13 14.02
N ILE A 433 -5.48 41.90 13.27
CA ILE A 433 -5.51 41.59 11.84
C ILE A 433 -5.61 40.08 11.61
N ILE A 434 -5.10 39.29 12.55
CA ILE A 434 -5.37 37.84 12.67
C ILE A 434 -6.21 37.66 13.93
N GLY A 435 -7.41 37.11 13.78
CA GLY A 435 -8.33 36.83 14.87
C GLY A 435 -7.65 36.04 15.98
N ILE A 436 -7.95 36.42 17.23
CA ILE A 436 -7.33 35.81 18.41
C ILE A 436 -7.79 34.34 18.48
N PRO A 437 -6.89 33.35 18.30
CA PRO A 437 -7.27 31.96 18.47
C PRO A 437 -7.58 31.69 19.95
N PRO A 438 -8.36 30.63 20.26
CA PRO A 438 -8.57 30.21 21.65
C PRO A 438 -7.25 29.87 22.34
N LEU A 439 -7.24 29.78 23.68
CA LEU A 439 -6.02 29.48 24.43
C LEU A 439 -5.39 28.16 23.95
N ARG A 440 -4.07 28.18 23.69
CA ARG A 440 -3.33 26.99 23.25
C ARG A 440 -3.02 26.12 24.46
N THR A 441 -3.50 24.88 24.47
CA THR A 441 -2.97 23.83 25.36
C THR A 441 -1.50 23.58 25.02
N ASP A 442 -0.62 23.71 26.00
CA ASP A 442 0.76 23.27 25.88
C ASP A 442 0.82 21.74 25.77
N THR A 443 1.77 21.27 24.96
CA THR A 443 2.09 19.85 24.77
C THR A 443 3.59 19.74 24.55
N GLU A 444 4.13 18.55 24.73
CA GLU A 444 5.49 18.24 24.28
C GLU A 444 5.66 18.51 22.76
N PRO A 445 6.88 18.82 22.31
CA PRO A 445 7.18 19.05 20.90
C PRO A 445 7.27 17.73 20.13
N THR A 446 6.46 17.58 19.09
CA THR A 446 6.57 16.51 18.08
C THR A 446 7.60 16.88 17.00
N THR A 447 8.26 15.89 16.40
CA THR A 447 9.23 16.10 15.30
C THR A 447 8.57 16.16 13.92
N GLU A 448 7.41 15.49 13.75
CA GLU A 448 6.63 15.37 12.49
C GLU A 448 7.52 15.08 11.27
N LEU A 449 8.31 14.00 11.38
CA LEU A 449 9.11 13.45 10.29
C LEU A 449 8.33 12.34 9.56
N PRO A 450 8.50 12.21 8.22
CA PRO A 450 8.09 11.02 7.49
C PRO A 450 8.72 9.76 8.08
N SER A 451 8.03 8.64 8.04
CA SER A 451 8.47 7.39 8.66
C SER A 451 9.77 6.83 8.04
N GLU A 452 10.14 7.25 6.83
CA GLU A 452 11.42 6.95 6.17
C GLU A 452 12.62 7.68 6.81
N LEU A 453 12.40 8.82 7.51
CA LEU A 453 13.43 9.67 8.12
C LEU A 453 13.43 9.65 9.66
N ILE A 454 12.59 8.80 10.25
CA ILE A 454 12.51 8.53 11.69
C ILE A 454 13.58 7.50 12.08
N ILE A 455 14.27 7.77 13.19
CA ILE A 455 15.23 6.84 13.80
C ILE A 455 14.43 5.89 14.70
N ASP A 456 14.55 4.58 14.43
CA ASP A 456 13.83 3.54 15.17
C ASP A 456 14.73 2.85 16.22
N GLN A 457 14.11 2.35 17.30
CA GLN A 457 14.87 1.60 18.32
C GLN A 457 15.50 0.34 17.74
N ASP A 458 14.79 -0.40 16.88
CA ASP A 458 15.29 -1.59 16.19
C ASP A 458 16.50 -1.28 15.28
N GLU A 459 16.56 -0.06 14.73
CA GLU A 459 17.66 0.43 13.89
C GLU A 459 18.88 0.83 14.74
N LEU A 460 18.66 1.53 15.85
CA LEU A 460 19.71 1.79 16.84
C LEU A 460 20.27 0.48 17.41
N ASP A 461 19.43 -0.53 17.63
CA ASP A 461 19.85 -1.84 18.11
C ASP A 461 20.61 -2.65 17.04
N GLU A 462 20.27 -2.56 15.75
CA GLU A 462 21.13 -3.11 14.67
C GLU A 462 22.49 -2.40 14.63
N LEU A 463 22.52 -1.07 14.71
CA LEU A 463 23.77 -0.27 14.70
C LEU A 463 24.68 -0.61 15.88
N ASN A 464 24.09 -0.69 17.09
CA ASN A 464 24.78 -1.14 18.30
C ASN A 464 25.31 -2.58 18.15
N SER A 465 24.55 -3.49 17.50
CA SER A 465 24.98 -4.88 17.28
C SER A 465 26.17 -5.06 16.32
N LEU A 466 26.54 -4.00 15.60
CA LEU A 466 27.61 -3.98 14.60
C LEU A 466 28.76 -3.02 14.98
N ASP A 467 28.78 -2.50 16.22
CA ASP A 467 29.71 -1.49 16.73
C ASP A 467 29.79 -0.22 15.84
N VAL A 468 28.67 0.21 15.24
CA VAL A 468 28.57 1.43 14.41
C VAL A 468 28.20 2.62 15.30
N PRO A 469 28.94 3.75 15.27
CA PRO A 469 28.70 4.87 16.18
C PRO A 469 27.43 5.65 15.83
N THR A 470 26.42 5.57 16.71
CA THR A 470 25.15 6.32 16.63
C THR A 470 25.28 7.80 17.03
N ASN A 471 26.47 8.24 17.46
CA ASN A 471 26.81 9.62 17.83
C ASN A 471 25.93 10.29 18.92
N GLY A 472 25.12 9.51 19.64
CA GLY A 472 24.22 10.00 20.68
C GLY A 472 22.79 10.30 20.21
N GLU A 473 22.43 9.91 18.98
CA GLU A 473 21.04 9.93 18.51
C GLU A 473 20.15 8.98 19.35
N SER A 474 18.86 9.30 19.42
CA SER A 474 17.83 8.55 20.15
C SER A 474 16.61 8.31 19.27
N ALA A 475 15.88 7.21 19.47
CA ALA A 475 14.67 6.92 18.71
C ALA A 475 13.64 8.08 18.79
N ASP A 476 13.04 8.44 17.66
CA ASP A 476 12.06 9.55 17.63
C ASP A 476 10.69 9.11 18.17
N ASP A 477 9.97 10.04 18.78
CA ASP A 477 8.55 9.85 19.07
C ASP A 477 7.74 9.82 17.76
N LYS A 478 7.12 8.66 17.46
CA LYS A 478 6.22 8.48 16.33
C LYS A 478 4.87 9.17 16.51
N SER A 479 4.51 9.59 17.73
CA SER A 479 3.22 10.24 18.02
C SER A 479 3.06 11.58 17.28
N TRP A 480 1.80 11.97 17.10
CA TRP A 480 1.42 13.22 16.46
C TRP A 480 0.35 13.94 17.26
N VAL A 481 0.27 15.27 17.13
CA VAL A 481 -0.63 16.10 17.96
C VAL A 481 -1.68 16.81 17.11
N PHE A 482 -2.95 16.61 17.47
CA PHE A 482 -4.10 17.30 16.91
C PHE A 482 -4.60 18.42 17.85
N GLN A 483 -4.79 19.64 17.33
CA GLN A 483 -5.30 20.79 18.10
C GLN A 483 -5.94 21.84 17.16
N CYS A 484 -7.27 21.81 17.03
CA CYS A 484 -8.01 22.68 16.11
C CYS A 484 -8.50 24.00 16.75
N PRO A 485 -8.28 25.19 16.14
CA PRO A 485 -8.79 26.46 16.67
C PRO A 485 -10.31 26.59 16.65
N GLY A 486 -11.00 25.82 15.81
CA GLY A 486 -12.47 25.82 15.70
C GLY A 486 -13.18 25.00 16.79
N GLU A 487 -12.44 24.21 17.56
CA GLU A 487 -12.98 23.28 18.57
C GLU A 487 -12.32 23.54 19.95
N PRO A 488 -12.43 24.75 20.50
CA PRO A 488 -11.71 25.19 21.70
C PRO A 488 -12.03 24.41 22.98
N SER A 489 -13.12 23.63 22.98
CA SER A 489 -13.55 22.77 24.08
C SER A 489 -12.85 21.41 24.08
N LEU A 490 -12.15 21.03 23.00
CA LEU A 490 -11.37 19.80 22.95
C LEU A 490 -9.91 20.08 23.40
N PRO A 491 -9.35 19.26 24.31
CA PRO A 491 -7.92 19.33 24.62
C PRO A 491 -7.08 18.92 23.40
N ALA A 492 -5.80 19.30 23.39
CA ALA A 492 -4.88 18.78 22.38
C ALA A 492 -4.72 17.26 22.53
N LEU A 493 -5.05 16.51 21.49
CA LEU A 493 -4.94 15.05 21.48
C LEU A 493 -3.55 14.65 20.97
N ARG A 494 -2.85 13.78 21.70
CA ARG A 494 -1.59 13.14 21.28
C ARG A 494 -1.91 11.70 20.91
N ILE A 495 -1.72 11.34 19.65
CA ILE A 495 -2.07 10.02 19.11
C ILE A 495 -0.77 9.23 18.94
N SER A 496 -0.59 8.22 19.78
CA SER A 496 0.61 7.36 19.83
C SER A 496 0.33 5.89 19.49
N SER A 497 -0.91 5.41 19.66
CA SER A 497 -1.37 4.08 19.25
C SER A 497 -1.71 4.04 17.75
N LEU A 498 -1.65 2.84 17.17
CA LEU A 498 -1.95 2.57 15.75
C LEU A 498 -3.44 2.34 15.45
N ASP A 499 -4.31 2.34 16.47
CA ASP A 499 -5.74 2.08 16.32
C ASP A 499 -6.51 3.32 15.84
N GLU A 500 -6.94 3.29 14.57
CA GLU A 500 -7.80 4.33 14.00
C GLU A 500 -9.12 4.48 14.79
N GLU A 501 -9.64 3.41 15.38
CA GLU A 501 -10.88 3.45 16.19
C GLU A 501 -10.69 4.15 17.54
N GLU A 502 -9.54 3.98 18.21
CA GLU A 502 -9.25 4.69 19.46
C GLU A 502 -9.13 6.20 19.18
N ALA A 503 -8.34 6.59 18.17
CA ALA A 503 -8.20 7.97 17.75
C ALA A 503 -9.53 8.60 17.26
N ALA A 504 -10.42 7.82 16.64
CA ALA A 504 -11.75 8.27 16.27
C ALA A 504 -12.63 8.51 17.51
N SER A 505 -12.64 7.57 18.46
CA SER A 505 -13.48 7.64 19.67
C SER A 505 -13.18 8.84 20.56
N GLN A 506 -11.94 9.35 20.55
CA GLN A 506 -11.52 10.53 21.32
C GLN A 506 -11.94 11.86 20.69
N THR A 507 -12.50 11.85 19.46
CA THR A 507 -12.94 13.05 18.74
C THR A 507 -14.46 13.11 18.60
N ASN A 508 -15.10 14.10 19.26
CA ASN A 508 -16.56 14.32 19.19
C ASN A 508 -17.08 14.64 17.77
N ASN A 509 -16.21 15.11 16.88
CA ASN A 509 -16.44 15.20 15.45
C ASN A 509 -15.49 14.24 14.74
N ASN A 510 -15.99 13.46 13.78
CA ASN A 510 -15.21 12.46 13.04
C ASN A 510 -13.96 13.06 12.38
N LEU A 511 -12.80 12.91 13.03
CA LEU A 511 -11.46 13.26 12.52
C LEU A 511 -11.20 12.65 11.12
N PHE A 512 -11.76 11.47 10.88
CA PHE A 512 -11.68 10.67 9.66
C PHE A 512 -12.66 11.09 8.56
N ALA A 513 -13.63 11.97 8.85
CA ALA A 513 -14.59 12.47 7.87
C ALA A 513 -14.18 13.82 7.25
N THR A 514 -13.08 14.44 7.71
CA THR A 514 -12.69 15.79 7.29
C THR A 514 -11.21 15.87 6.89
N PRO A 515 -10.84 16.76 5.94
CA PRO A 515 -9.46 17.04 5.64
C PRO A 515 -8.78 17.79 6.80
N ILE A 516 -7.56 17.38 7.13
CA ILE A 516 -6.68 18.01 8.12
C ILE A 516 -5.42 18.57 7.47
N VAL A 517 -4.75 19.51 8.14
CA VAL A 517 -3.49 20.14 7.69
C VAL A 517 -2.51 20.26 8.85
N CYS A 518 -1.22 20.07 8.61
CA CYS A 518 -0.15 20.26 9.61
C CYS A 518 0.44 21.68 9.53
N CYS A 519 0.60 22.36 10.66
CA CYS A 519 1.32 23.63 10.72
C CYS A 519 2.83 23.39 10.68
N ASP A 520 3.49 23.74 9.58
CA ASP A 520 4.94 23.57 9.41
C ASP A 520 5.79 24.34 10.43
N SER A 521 5.22 25.36 11.07
CA SER A 521 5.89 26.18 12.10
C SER A 521 5.75 25.65 13.54
N CYS A 522 4.83 24.72 13.82
CA CYS A 522 4.62 24.23 15.20
C CYS A 522 4.14 22.78 15.32
N LEU A 523 4.08 22.06 14.19
CA LEU A 523 4.01 20.61 14.10
C LEU A 523 2.76 19.99 14.76
N LYS A 524 1.66 20.77 14.74
CA LYS A 524 0.31 20.34 15.15
C LYS A 524 -0.64 20.31 13.96
N TRP A 525 -1.52 19.31 13.96
CA TRP A 525 -2.55 19.05 12.95
C TRP A 525 -3.90 19.70 13.31
N GLN A 526 -4.64 20.17 12.30
CA GLN A 526 -5.89 20.93 12.47
C GLN A 526 -6.90 20.61 11.34
N HIS A 527 -8.21 20.60 11.63
CA HIS A 527 -9.27 20.52 10.60
C HIS A 527 -9.17 21.67 9.59
N TRP A 528 -8.94 21.36 8.31
CA TRP A 528 -8.77 22.34 7.23
C TRP A 528 -9.99 23.26 7.08
N ASN A 529 -11.20 22.73 7.22
CA ASN A 529 -12.45 23.51 7.15
C ASN A 529 -12.51 24.60 8.22
N CYS A 530 -12.01 24.33 9.43
CA CYS A 530 -11.91 25.33 10.50
C CYS A 530 -10.86 26.40 10.20
N VAL A 531 -9.78 26.05 9.46
CA VAL A 531 -8.81 27.04 8.97
C VAL A 531 -9.41 27.90 7.85
N GLN A 532 -10.23 27.33 6.95
CA GLN A 532 -10.92 28.10 5.89
C GLN A 532 -11.92 29.13 6.42
N ASN A 533 -12.51 28.86 7.60
CA ASN A 533 -13.36 29.81 8.31
C ASN A 533 -12.57 30.82 9.17
N SER A 534 -11.23 30.75 9.19
CA SER A 534 -10.33 31.69 9.89
C SER A 534 -9.60 32.61 8.90
N ASP A 535 -9.09 33.75 9.39
CA ASP A 535 -8.81 34.92 8.57
C ASP A 535 -7.97 34.69 7.30
N SER A 536 -8.46 35.26 6.20
CA SER A 536 -7.88 35.22 4.85
C SER A 536 -6.44 35.74 4.76
N VAL A 537 -5.96 36.48 5.76
CA VAL A 537 -4.56 36.91 5.89
C VAL A 537 -3.60 35.72 5.97
N THR A 538 -4.05 34.58 6.49
CA THR A 538 -3.27 33.33 6.55
C THR A 538 -3.31 32.51 5.25
N GLN A 539 -4.39 32.65 4.47
CA GLN A 539 -4.66 31.86 3.27
C GLN A 539 -4.49 32.67 1.99
N ILE A 540 -3.39 32.44 1.27
CA ILE A 540 -3.21 33.02 -0.05
C ILE A 540 -3.97 32.14 -1.06
N ALA A 541 -5.11 32.64 -1.53
CA ALA A 541 -6.02 31.95 -2.44
C ALA A 541 -5.31 31.40 -3.69
N GLY A 542 -5.79 30.25 -4.19
CA GLY A 542 -5.21 29.58 -5.36
C GLY A 542 -3.90 28.83 -5.09
N ARG A 543 -3.66 28.39 -3.85
CA ARG A 543 -2.48 27.58 -3.48
C ARG A 543 -2.86 26.18 -2.98
N ASN A 544 -2.08 25.20 -3.42
CA ASN A 544 -2.13 23.84 -2.91
C ASN A 544 -1.42 23.78 -1.55
N TYR A 545 -2.20 23.76 -0.47
CA TYR A 545 -1.72 23.40 0.87
C TYR A 545 -1.78 21.87 1.03
N ALA A 546 -0.91 21.30 1.85
CA ALA A 546 -0.84 19.85 2.08
C ALA A 546 -1.97 19.36 3.01
N THR A 547 -3.20 19.31 2.49
CA THR A 547 -4.34 18.72 3.18
C THR A 547 -4.33 17.19 3.03
N VAL A 548 -4.45 16.49 4.15
CA VAL A 548 -4.52 15.02 4.25
C VAL A 548 -5.89 14.63 4.77
N GLN A 549 -6.43 13.49 4.34
CA GLN A 549 -7.64 12.91 4.93
C GLN A 549 -7.29 11.59 5.62
N LEU A 550 -7.87 11.34 6.80
CA LEU A 550 -7.64 10.12 7.57
C LEU A 550 -8.78 9.12 7.33
N GLY A 551 -8.48 7.82 7.32
CA GLY A 551 -9.41 6.80 6.84
C GLY A 551 -9.74 6.91 5.35
N ASN A 552 -10.50 5.93 4.84
CA ASN A 552 -10.86 5.81 3.42
C ASN A 552 -12.28 6.34 3.08
N TYR A 553 -12.81 7.27 3.89
CA TYR A 553 -14.22 7.68 3.80
C TYR A 553 -14.44 8.94 2.94
N ALA A 554 -15.06 8.71 1.77
CA ALA A 554 -15.23 9.63 0.65
C ALA A 554 -13.93 9.93 -0.13
N SER A 555 -13.90 9.93 -1.46
CA SER A 555 -15.02 10.20 -2.38
C SER A 555 -15.04 9.35 -3.68
N SER A 556 -14.89 8.02 -3.61
CA SER A 556 -15.06 7.14 -4.79
C SER A 556 -16.53 6.96 -5.24
N ARG A 557 -17.13 8.03 -5.79
CA ARG A 557 -18.35 7.95 -6.62
C ARG A 557 -17.94 7.99 -8.10
N ARG A 558 -18.07 6.84 -8.78
CA ARG A 558 -17.87 6.62 -10.23
C ARG A 558 -16.43 6.68 -10.77
N THR A 559 -15.57 5.74 -10.34
CA THR A 559 -14.51 5.20 -11.21
C THR A 559 -14.54 3.66 -11.20
N SER A 560 -15.22 3.06 -12.18
CA SER A 560 -15.35 1.61 -12.33
C SER A 560 -14.11 0.93 -12.95
N ARG A 561 -12.92 1.27 -12.44
CA ARG A 561 -11.66 0.58 -12.78
C ARG A 561 -10.94 0.16 -11.49
N LYS A 562 -10.47 -1.09 -11.51
CA LYS A 562 -9.83 -1.79 -10.40
C LYS A 562 -8.73 -0.95 -9.75
N HIS A 563 -8.91 -0.56 -8.50
CA HIS A 563 -7.81 -0.53 -7.55
C HIS A 563 -7.89 -1.78 -6.68
N GLN A 564 -6.74 -2.41 -6.45
CA GLN A 564 -6.60 -3.44 -5.44
C GLN A 564 -6.58 -2.75 -4.08
N PHE A 565 -7.56 -3.05 -3.22
CA PHE A 565 -7.36 -2.89 -1.78
C PHE A 565 -6.38 -3.97 -1.34
N GLU A 566 -5.11 -3.57 -1.30
CA GLU A 566 -4.04 -4.17 -0.50
C GLU A 566 -4.33 -3.94 0.98
N GLU A 567 -3.68 -4.71 1.85
CA GLU A 567 -3.74 -4.48 3.30
C GLU A 567 -2.95 -3.19 3.59
N GLN A 568 -3.67 -2.09 3.80
CA GLN A 568 -3.06 -0.79 4.09
C GLN A 568 -2.71 -0.73 5.57
N ASP A 569 -1.42 -0.91 5.87
CA ASP A 569 -0.85 -0.47 7.15
C ASP A 569 -1.21 1.00 7.40
N TYR A 570 -1.43 1.36 8.67
CA TYR A 570 -1.72 2.73 9.04
C TYR A 570 -0.54 3.64 8.66
N LYS A 571 -0.74 4.44 7.61
CA LYS A 571 0.19 5.52 7.26
C LYS A 571 -0.14 6.75 8.09
N ARG A 572 0.85 7.24 8.85
CA ARG A 572 0.73 8.44 9.69
C ARG A 572 0.32 9.63 8.83
N PRO A 573 -0.32 10.67 9.38
CA PRO A 573 -0.77 11.82 8.58
C PRO A 573 0.35 12.46 7.75
N ILE A 574 1.58 12.49 8.29
CA ILE A 574 2.79 12.99 7.63
C ILE A 574 3.25 12.12 6.45
N ASP A 575 2.97 10.82 6.44
CA ASP A 575 3.33 9.88 5.35
C ASP A 575 2.34 9.95 4.17
N LYS A 576 1.17 10.57 4.39
CA LYS A 576 0.16 10.84 3.37
C LYS A 576 0.31 12.24 2.74
N ARG A 577 1.31 13.02 3.17
CA ARG A 577 1.56 14.39 2.71
C ARG A 577 2.42 14.41 1.43
N PRO A 578 2.07 15.19 0.38
CA PRO A 578 2.95 15.38 -0.76
C PRO A 578 4.26 16.12 -0.36
N PRO A 579 5.37 15.91 -1.09
CA PRO A 579 6.67 16.49 -0.77
C PRO A 579 6.67 17.99 -0.44
N LEU A 580 7.60 18.42 0.43
CA LEU A 580 7.73 19.82 0.85
C LEU A 580 8.01 20.80 -0.30
N THR A 581 8.50 20.30 -1.43
CA THR A 581 8.75 21.06 -2.67
C THR A 581 7.48 21.32 -3.49
N GLU A 582 6.48 20.43 -3.40
CA GLU A 582 5.23 20.48 -4.18
C GLU A 582 4.11 21.23 -3.45
N SER A 583 4.15 21.26 -2.12
CA SER A 583 3.12 21.87 -1.28
C SER A 583 3.50 23.27 -0.78
N THR A 584 2.51 24.15 -0.62
CA THR A 584 2.71 25.43 0.08
C THR A 584 2.81 25.17 1.58
N PRO A 585 3.85 25.67 2.28
CA PRO A 585 3.96 25.52 3.72
C PRO A 585 2.81 26.24 4.45
N PHE A 586 2.21 25.57 5.43
CA PHE A 586 1.09 26.09 6.21
C PHE A 586 1.55 26.64 7.57
N ILE A 587 0.94 27.74 8.00
CA ILE A 587 1.19 28.38 9.30
C ILE A 587 -0.18 28.68 9.92
N CYS A 588 -0.49 28.05 11.04
CA CYS A 588 -1.78 28.17 11.70
C CYS A 588 -2.01 29.52 12.39
N ALA A 589 -3.28 29.80 12.73
CA ALA A 589 -3.70 31.02 13.41
C ALA A 589 -2.93 31.31 14.72
N TYR A 590 -2.54 30.28 15.49
CA TYR A 590 -1.67 30.42 16.66
C TYR A 590 -0.35 31.10 16.29
N CYS A 591 0.44 30.46 15.43
CA CYS A 591 1.74 30.97 15.00
C CYS A 591 1.62 32.31 14.27
N ALA A 592 0.56 32.51 13.48
CA ALA A 592 0.32 33.78 12.80
C ALA A 592 0.01 34.92 13.80
N SER A 593 -0.79 34.66 14.84
CA SER A 593 -1.07 35.62 15.92
C SER A 593 0.17 35.91 16.77
N ASP A 594 1.06 34.94 16.98
CA ASP A 594 2.38 35.16 17.60
C ASP A 594 3.25 36.10 16.75
N LEU A 595 3.21 35.96 15.41
CA LEU A 595 3.92 36.86 14.50
C LEU A 595 3.34 38.28 14.54
N GLU A 596 2.01 38.45 14.55
CA GLU A 596 1.38 39.77 14.72
C GLU A 596 1.72 40.39 16.08
N THR A 597 1.70 39.61 17.17
CA THR A 597 2.06 40.08 18.52
C THR A 597 3.49 40.62 18.56
N LYS A 598 4.43 39.94 17.89
CA LYS A 598 5.83 40.36 17.75
C LYS A 598 6.00 41.60 16.86
N LEU A 599 5.16 41.77 15.83
CA LEU A 599 5.13 43.01 15.03
C LEU A 599 4.56 44.19 15.82
N ARG A 600 3.49 43.99 16.59
CA ARG A 600 2.86 45.05 17.41
C ARG A 600 3.82 45.67 18.43
N SER A 601 4.68 44.87 19.07
CA SER A 601 5.73 45.40 19.96
C SER A 601 6.86 46.12 19.21
N GLN A 602 7.04 45.87 17.91
CA GLN A 602 8.04 46.51 17.04
C GLN A 602 7.55 47.81 16.37
N PHE A 603 6.24 48.05 16.30
CA PHE A 603 5.67 49.22 15.59
C PHE A 603 6.06 50.56 16.20
N ALA A 604 5.90 50.72 17.52
CA ALA A 604 6.27 51.96 18.20
C ALA A 604 7.76 52.34 18.08
N PRO A 605 8.73 51.41 18.26
CA PRO A 605 10.14 51.73 18.03
C PRO A 605 10.50 51.93 16.54
N GLU A 606 9.88 51.21 15.59
CA GLU A 606 10.15 51.44 14.15
C GLU A 606 9.63 52.81 13.69
N LEU A 607 8.44 53.24 14.14
CA LEU A 607 7.92 54.58 13.87
C LEU A 607 8.84 55.68 14.41
N LYS A 608 9.43 55.50 15.60
CA LYS A 608 10.45 56.41 16.14
C LYS A 608 11.72 56.44 15.27
N ALA A 609 12.22 55.27 14.85
CA ALA A 609 13.41 55.18 14.00
C ALA A 609 13.20 55.86 12.63
N ILE A 610 12.04 55.64 12.00
CA ILE A 610 11.65 56.30 10.74
C ILE A 610 11.63 57.83 10.91
N LYS A 611 11.08 58.34 12.02
CA LYS A 611 11.11 59.78 12.33
C LYS A 611 12.52 60.32 12.55
N GLN A 612 13.37 59.60 13.28
CA GLN A 612 14.74 60.02 13.55
C GLN A 612 15.56 60.07 12.24
N ALA A 613 15.40 59.08 11.36
CA ALA A 613 16.01 59.06 10.03
C ALA A 613 15.48 60.19 9.12
N ALA A 614 14.17 60.46 9.13
CA ALA A 614 13.58 61.57 8.38
C ALA A 614 14.08 62.95 8.87
N LYS A 615 14.24 63.13 10.18
CA LYS A 615 14.85 64.31 10.80
C LYS A 615 16.31 64.48 10.37
N GLN A 616 17.12 63.44 10.50
CA GLN A 616 18.53 63.45 10.04
C GLN A 616 18.64 63.79 8.55
N GLN A 617 17.78 63.21 7.70
CA GLN A 617 17.78 63.53 6.26
C GLN A 617 17.31 64.97 5.98
N ALA A 618 16.38 65.52 6.78
CA ALA A 618 15.98 66.92 6.67
C ALA A 618 17.09 67.89 7.13
N GLU A 619 17.82 67.56 8.18
CA GLU A 619 18.99 68.28 8.67
C GLU A 619 20.16 68.22 7.67
N GLU A 620 20.42 67.05 7.07
CA GLU A 620 21.38 66.88 5.98
C GLU A 620 20.98 67.72 4.75
N ARG A 621 19.71 67.68 4.33
CA ARG A 621 19.21 68.53 3.23
C ARG A 621 19.33 70.02 3.53
N LYS A 622 19.07 70.45 4.78
CA LYS A 622 19.33 71.84 5.24
C LYS A 622 20.82 72.18 5.15
N ARG A 623 21.71 71.31 5.65
CA ARG A 623 23.18 71.48 5.60
C ARG A 623 23.70 71.55 4.16
N LEU A 624 23.26 70.66 3.28
CA LEU A 624 23.59 70.65 1.86
C LEU A 624 23.04 71.89 1.12
N LYS A 625 21.87 72.41 1.51
CA LYS A 625 21.36 73.69 0.99
C LYS A 625 22.26 74.85 1.43
N LEU A 626 22.58 74.95 2.72
CA LEU A 626 23.46 75.99 3.25
C LEU A 626 24.83 75.98 2.55
N LEU A 627 25.45 74.81 2.40
CA LEU A 627 26.72 74.67 1.67
C LEU A 627 26.63 75.04 0.18
N ARG A 628 25.48 74.81 -0.49
CA ARG A 628 25.25 75.27 -1.87
C ARG A 628 25.06 76.78 -1.96
N ASP A 629 24.31 77.37 -1.03
CA ASP A 629 24.04 78.80 -1.02
C ASP A 629 25.30 79.60 -0.60
N GLU A 630 26.13 79.03 0.29
CA GLU A 630 27.48 79.54 0.62
C GLU A 630 28.46 79.41 -0.54
N LYS A 631 28.49 78.25 -1.24
CA LYS A 631 29.32 78.09 -2.45
C LYS A 631 28.92 79.05 -3.56
N LYS A 632 27.60 79.28 -3.77
CA LYS A 632 27.11 80.33 -4.69
C LYS A 632 27.59 81.71 -4.27
N ARG A 633 27.56 82.03 -2.96
CA ARG A 633 28.05 83.30 -2.43
C ARG A 633 29.55 83.48 -2.71
N GLN A 634 30.35 82.45 -2.50
CA GLN A 634 31.78 82.43 -2.85
C GLN A 634 32.02 82.62 -4.35
N GLN A 635 31.26 81.94 -5.22
CA GLN A 635 31.35 82.15 -6.68
C GLN A 635 30.96 83.58 -7.08
N SER A 636 29.88 84.14 -6.53
CA SER A 636 29.49 85.53 -6.80
C SER A 636 30.50 86.57 -6.30
N LEU A 637 31.33 86.24 -5.31
CA LEU A 637 32.45 87.07 -4.86
C LEU A 637 33.68 86.90 -5.76
N GLN A 638 33.87 85.73 -6.38
CA GLN A 638 34.89 85.51 -7.42
C GLN A 638 34.54 86.26 -8.71
N ASP A 639 33.30 86.17 -9.18
CA ASP A 639 32.83 86.86 -10.39
C ASP A 639 32.80 88.40 -10.23
N GLN A 640 32.78 88.92 -9.00
CA GLN A 640 32.90 90.35 -8.70
C GLN A 640 34.35 90.88 -8.73
N PHE A 641 35.36 90.01 -8.80
CA PHE A 641 36.75 90.38 -9.00
C PHE A 641 37.27 89.82 -10.34
N PRO A 642 37.07 90.54 -11.46
CA PRO A 642 37.72 90.20 -12.72
C PRO A 642 39.23 90.46 -12.61
N THR A 643 39.97 89.44 -12.21
CA THR A 643 41.44 89.46 -12.07
C THR A 643 42.10 89.61 -13.45
N GLN A 644 42.15 90.84 -13.95
CA GLN A 644 42.97 91.20 -15.10
C GLN A 644 44.45 91.12 -14.70
N PHE A 645 45.21 90.19 -15.29
CA PHE A 645 46.50 90.46 -15.93
C PHE A 645 46.84 89.30 -16.90
N PRO A 646 47.53 89.54 -18.03
CA PRO A 646 47.70 88.53 -19.09
C PRO A 646 49.13 87.97 -19.19
N THR A 647 49.35 87.22 -20.28
CA THR A 647 50.63 86.94 -20.97
C THR A 647 51.60 85.85 -20.45
N GLN A 648 51.70 84.79 -21.29
CA GLN A 648 52.90 84.14 -21.84
C GLN A 648 53.31 82.71 -21.40
N PHE A 649 53.75 81.96 -22.42
CA PHE A 649 54.13 80.54 -22.54
C PHE A 649 55.63 80.30 -22.18
N PRO A 650 56.24 79.08 -22.24
CA PRO A 650 55.77 77.72 -22.65
C PRO A 650 55.98 76.66 -21.50
N THR A 651 56.20 75.33 -21.62
CA THR A 651 56.57 74.40 -22.74
C THR A 651 56.25 72.91 -22.45
N ASN A 652 56.19 72.11 -23.53
CA ASN A 652 56.45 70.67 -23.75
C ASN A 652 57.42 69.89 -22.81
N PRO A 653 57.51 68.54 -22.92
CA PRO A 653 56.47 67.52 -23.17
C PRO A 653 56.73 66.19 -22.37
N ASP A 654 56.12 65.08 -22.81
CA ASP A 654 56.53 63.66 -22.59
C ASP A 654 56.48 63.06 -21.16
N ALA A 655 56.24 61.75 -20.96
CA ALA A 655 55.58 60.72 -21.78
C ALA A 655 55.28 59.48 -20.91
N LEU A 656 54.35 58.60 -21.37
CA LEU A 656 54.21 57.18 -20.95
C LEU A 656 53.75 56.93 -19.48
N SER A 657 53.09 55.82 -19.10
CA SER A 657 52.54 54.67 -19.85
C SER A 657 51.41 53.96 -19.05
N ASN A 658 51.01 52.78 -19.52
CA ASN A 658 50.30 51.70 -18.81
C ASN A 658 48.78 51.81 -18.65
N GLN A 659 48.12 51.33 -19.70
CA GLN A 659 46.87 50.57 -19.61
C GLN A 659 47.00 49.39 -18.63
N SER A 660 45.90 49.02 -17.97
CA SER A 660 45.60 47.61 -17.66
C SER A 660 44.10 47.41 -17.38
N ASN A 661 43.40 46.76 -18.32
CA ASN A 661 42.17 46.03 -18.00
C ASN A 661 42.54 44.78 -17.17
N PRO A 662 41.57 44.18 -16.46
CA PRO A 662 41.07 42.92 -17.01
C PRO A 662 39.54 42.82 -17.05
N SER A 663 39.03 42.31 -18.17
CA SER A 663 37.70 41.73 -18.28
C SER A 663 37.71 40.29 -17.78
N GLY A 664 36.70 39.85 -17.01
CA GLY A 664 36.65 38.49 -16.48
C GLY A 664 35.35 38.17 -15.74
N PHE A 665 34.20 38.27 -16.42
CA PHE A 665 32.94 37.74 -15.92
C PHE A 665 32.75 36.28 -16.36
N THR A 666 32.25 35.48 -15.42
CA THR A 666 31.56 34.19 -15.58
C THR A 666 30.34 34.24 -14.68
#